data_AF-A0A838DSR3-F1
#
_entry.id   AF-A0A838DSR3-F1
#
_cell.length_a   1.000
_cell.length_b   1.000
_cell.length_c   1.000
_cell.angle_alpha   90.00
_cell.angle_beta   90.00
_cell.angle_gamma   90.00
#
_symmetry.space_group_name_H-M   'P 1'
#
loop_
_entity.id
_entity.type
_entity.pdbx_description
1 polymer ?
#
loop_
_entity_poly.entity_id
_entity_poly.type
_entity_poly.pdbx_seq_one_letter_code
_entity_poly.pdbx_strand_id
1 'polypeptide(L)'
;MPTYFLGSVLDVGTLSTASDITTASGATAIGKDTPLGTLTGYGELCPNNAPGTWPAAVSESAVAPSGKGNILPGASLNNVAIIAGTWTPTVRLSVTGTGVASITADILVRVWKWNSSTLAYTKFGVATLTGQTIASASTTFTVTGVSLQEISLATNEFLYIDVLCNVTANPNGAGIGTKIRCNFSNSSTQGNATGQVVSPATAPFRSVPAKAALLATSMRTISSNKAALGKTRTIIAKAAMARTRQLAGKAALAKTRTVPAKAALIGSTSYFLGSVLDGSLLTTASDISTASGATSVGKDTPLGTSTGYGELVPNNALATWPAAVSESAVPASGKGNIYPSSLVNQAIIAGYWTPSVRLTVIGTGASSITADILVRAWKWNSSSGYTKQGVIILTAQTISTSATTFKLPATFLSELPFNANESLYVDVLVNVTSNPNGAGVGTKIRCNFSLSASQGNITGQVVTPGTSPFRGVPATTALKATNTRTISSPHAALARLRTIPAKAALSGFKHRLVPAVASVCHGPLASPYVQQRPDMNYMTASGMSTMYKGSPIKLYGATIYLSTQGGTAAWQTDLTLVLDDLFFRAWLNGLNMIRITDYWSGSQSPTIGYDDRQTWLNIDYCVTKAQQYGMFVMMDVSGMKALLTAQGKDPTNAANWTDFLSFVGLHYKNTATSICWYNLSGEPSLPTDQASVDALVNFYATLCNTVHTADNGTHLISSGGLTHMNNVVSGISYPTWWYPIFANIATNTICSIKDYSVNDLAYLSTIQSIFTANNINKPISCNEFGAQQEQGSPTFPVFTNTLAAPITQGGAVTSLTFTAPINQQILAGTILSLTGTENCTVATTTSSGTSLAVNSFTATFAHRSGDAVTALGFADVDHSLGDTVNNFYGAVFGTVTSLLKWNNGPRTLVATSVAGGDQIGISSYVVWNEGDQISSTGYDVSNRAQPSAWQVIKNKALGDGYRPAPFTIRQVSAAASVIPSVVASSSLATTGRSGSIASADGLPTLTTTGRTGQLVTQEAI
;
A
#
# COMPACT_ATOMS: atom_id res chain seq x y z
N MET A 1 -6.35 -8.11 17.77
CA MET A 1 -7.58 -7.31 17.71
C MET A 1 -7.17 -5.86 17.86
N PRO A 2 -7.53 -4.97 16.92
CA PRO A 2 -7.34 -3.55 17.07
C PRO A 2 -7.98 -3.09 18.38
N THR A 3 -7.25 -2.29 19.14
CA THR A 3 -7.77 -1.60 20.31
C THR A 3 -7.75 -0.13 19.99
N TYR A 4 -8.92 0.50 20.03
CA TYR A 4 -9.10 1.92 19.74
C TYR A 4 -9.25 2.66 21.05
N PHE A 5 -8.38 3.62 21.33
CA PHE A 5 -8.40 4.39 22.56
C PHE A 5 -9.05 5.75 22.31
N LEU A 6 -9.92 6.18 23.22
CA LEU A 6 -10.66 7.44 23.10
C LEU A 6 -9.77 8.61 23.56
N GLY A 7 -9.45 9.53 22.65
CA GLY A 7 -8.62 10.71 22.89
C GLY A 7 -9.39 11.93 23.37
N SER A 8 -8.64 12.97 23.77
CA SER A 8 -9.15 14.29 24.14
C SER A 8 -8.45 15.42 23.40
N VAL A 9 -7.54 15.10 22.49
CA VAL A 9 -6.89 16.09 21.62
C VAL A 9 -7.77 16.28 20.40
N LEU A 10 -8.05 17.53 20.05
CA LEU A 10 -8.87 17.88 18.89
C LEU A 10 -8.23 17.36 17.62
N ASP A 11 -9.03 16.69 16.79
CA ASP A 11 -8.63 16.38 15.42
C ASP A 11 -8.69 17.67 14.59
N VAL A 12 -7.53 18.30 14.40
CA VAL A 12 -7.40 19.54 13.62
C VAL A 12 -7.57 19.32 12.11
N GLY A 13 -7.58 18.08 11.63
CA GLY A 13 -7.55 17.76 10.20
C GLY A 13 -8.87 17.30 9.60
N THR A 14 -9.69 16.55 10.35
CA THR A 14 -10.88 15.88 9.78
C THR A 14 -12.20 16.45 10.28
N LEU A 15 -12.45 16.41 11.59
CA LEU A 15 -13.64 16.98 12.23
C LEU A 15 -13.20 17.79 13.44
N SER A 16 -13.06 19.11 13.25
CA SER A 16 -12.45 20.05 14.20
C SER A 16 -13.11 20.13 15.58
N THR A 17 -14.26 19.48 15.78
CA THR A 17 -14.96 19.38 17.06
C THR A 17 -14.77 18.03 17.76
N ALA A 18 -14.33 17.00 17.05
CA ALA A 18 -14.11 15.66 17.58
C ALA A 18 -12.69 15.52 18.14
N SER A 19 -12.50 14.52 19.01
CA SER A 19 -11.17 14.11 19.46
C SER A 19 -10.61 12.97 18.63
N ASP A 20 -9.29 12.81 18.57
CA ASP A 20 -8.67 11.67 17.89
C ASP A 20 -8.94 10.32 18.59
N ILE A 21 -9.05 9.26 17.79
CA ILE A 21 -8.89 7.87 18.22
C ILE A 21 -7.46 7.43 17.88
N THR A 22 -6.77 6.84 18.85
CA THR A 22 -5.43 6.24 18.66
C THR A 22 -5.45 4.73 18.87
N THR A 23 -4.46 4.02 18.34
CA THR A 23 -4.28 2.57 18.50
C THR A 23 -3.12 2.19 19.43
N ALA A 24 -2.30 3.15 19.87
CA ALA A 24 -1.26 2.94 20.88
C ALA A 24 -1.82 3.23 22.27
N SER A 25 -1.36 2.53 23.31
CA SER A 25 -1.69 2.81 24.72
C SER A 25 -0.57 3.60 25.41
N GLY A 26 -0.85 4.16 26.59
CA GLY A 26 0.18 4.72 27.48
C GLY A 26 -0.07 6.13 28.01
N ALA A 27 -1.15 6.79 27.57
CA ALA A 27 -1.42 8.16 27.95
C ALA A 27 -2.13 8.32 29.29
N THR A 28 -2.00 9.52 29.87
CA THR A 28 -2.68 9.88 31.12
C THR A 28 -4.14 10.23 30.85
N ALA A 29 -5.02 9.77 31.73
CA ALA A 29 -6.44 10.07 31.65
C ALA A 29 -6.74 11.52 32.09
N ILE A 30 -7.43 12.31 31.26
CA ILE A 30 -7.98 13.62 31.61
C ILE A 30 -9.50 13.54 31.64
N GLY A 31 -10.09 14.05 32.72
CA GLY A 31 -11.52 14.16 32.89
C GLY A 31 -12.11 15.34 32.10
N LYS A 32 -13.20 15.07 31.38
CA LYS A 32 -13.98 16.08 30.66
C LYS A 32 -15.42 16.04 31.17
N ASP A 33 -15.89 17.19 31.64
CA ASP A 33 -17.18 17.32 32.31
C ASP A 33 -18.28 17.72 31.32
N THR A 34 -19.39 16.99 31.33
CA THR A 34 -20.65 17.35 30.65
C THR A 34 -21.68 17.78 31.69
N PRO A 35 -22.18 19.03 31.66
CA PRO A 35 -23.19 19.50 32.61
C PRO A 35 -24.49 18.69 32.55
N LEU A 36 -24.98 18.23 33.70
CA LEU A 36 -26.22 17.46 33.85
C LEU A 36 -27.31 18.26 34.59
N GLY A 37 -26.94 18.97 35.66
CA GLY A 37 -27.91 19.61 36.56
C GLY A 37 -28.78 18.58 37.29
N THR A 38 -30.10 18.78 37.28
CA THR A 38 -31.10 17.85 37.87
C THR A 38 -31.78 16.96 36.84
N LEU A 39 -31.39 17.04 35.57
CA LEU A 39 -32.11 16.41 34.48
C LEU A 39 -31.87 14.89 34.45
N THR A 40 -32.85 14.18 33.89
CA THR A 40 -32.83 12.74 33.56
C THR A 40 -32.97 12.56 32.05
N GLY A 41 -32.82 11.34 31.54
CA GLY A 41 -32.92 11.03 30.11
C GLY A 41 -31.57 10.97 29.39
N TYR A 42 -31.63 10.86 28.05
CA TYR A 42 -30.47 10.64 27.20
C TYR A 42 -29.67 11.91 26.92
N GLY A 43 -28.34 11.81 26.99
CA GLY A 43 -27.40 12.86 26.58
C GLY A 43 -26.02 12.31 26.19
N GLU A 44 -25.38 12.95 25.21
CA GLU A 44 -24.01 12.63 24.76
C GLU A 44 -22.97 13.26 25.69
N LEU A 45 -21.93 12.49 26.02
CA LEU A 45 -20.75 12.97 26.74
C LEU A 45 -19.73 13.50 25.74
N CYS A 46 -19.43 14.80 25.78
CA CYS A 46 -18.50 15.41 24.82
C CYS A 46 -17.10 15.58 25.41
N PRO A 47 -16.05 14.92 24.88
CA PRO A 47 -14.66 15.15 25.28
C PRO A 47 -14.18 16.59 25.05
N ASN A 48 -14.66 17.25 24.00
CA ASN A 48 -14.22 18.58 23.61
C ASN A 48 -15.37 19.58 23.58
N ASN A 49 -15.28 20.60 24.44
CA ASN A 49 -16.29 21.64 24.66
C ASN A 49 -17.64 21.08 25.10
N ALA A 50 -17.91 21.19 26.40
CA ALA A 50 -19.21 20.86 26.98
C ALA A 50 -20.33 21.33 26.05
N PRO A 51 -21.26 20.46 25.63
CA PRO A 51 -22.48 20.93 25.01
C PRO A 51 -23.14 21.89 26.01
N GLY A 52 -24.07 22.72 25.52
CA GLY A 52 -24.97 23.41 26.41
C GLY A 52 -25.73 22.43 27.33
N THR A 53 -26.74 22.95 28.02
CA THR A 53 -27.65 22.21 28.89
C THR A 53 -27.92 20.77 28.44
N TRP A 54 -27.85 19.80 29.37
CA TRP A 54 -28.14 18.38 29.10
C TRP A 54 -29.43 18.21 28.29
N PRO A 55 -29.42 17.57 27.12
CA PRO A 55 -30.56 17.55 26.22
C PRO A 55 -31.77 16.77 26.77
N ALA A 56 -31.55 15.87 27.75
CA ALA A 56 -32.61 15.12 28.42
C ALA A 56 -33.58 14.43 27.44
N ALA A 57 -33.05 13.88 26.35
CA ALA A 57 -33.89 13.32 25.30
C ALA A 57 -34.62 12.06 25.80
N VAL A 58 -35.82 11.81 25.27
CA VAL A 58 -36.69 10.69 25.69
C VAL A 58 -36.27 9.33 25.11
N SER A 59 -35.38 9.31 24.12
CA SER A 59 -34.87 8.09 23.49
C SER A 59 -33.44 8.26 22.98
N GLU A 60 -32.72 7.14 22.82
CA GLU A 60 -31.39 7.12 22.20
C GLU A 60 -31.39 7.69 20.78
N SER A 61 -32.42 7.35 19.99
CA SER A 61 -32.55 7.80 18.59
C SER A 61 -32.80 9.30 18.44
N ALA A 62 -33.29 9.97 19.49
CA ALA A 62 -33.51 11.41 19.49
C ALA A 62 -32.22 12.21 19.75
N VAL A 63 -31.14 11.56 20.20
CA VAL A 63 -29.83 12.19 20.40
C VAL A 63 -28.98 11.99 19.14
N ALA A 64 -28.99 12.98 18.25
CA ALA A 64 -28.07 13.00 17.10
C ALA A 64 -26.61 13.07 17.58
N PRO A 65 -25.63 12.46 16.86
CA PRO A 65 -24.21 12.64 17.15
C PRO A 65 -23.84 14.11 16.98
N SER A 66 -23.24 14.72 18.01
CA SER A 66 -22.91 16.15 18.03
C SER A 66 -21.67 16.51 17.19
N GLY A 67 -20.93 15.52 16.71
CA GLY A 67 -19.61 15.70 16.11
C GLY A 67 -18.51 16.02 17.13
N LYS A 68 -18.81 15.91 18.44
CA LYS A 68 -17.84 16.15 19.52
C LYS A 68 -17.31 14.88 20.17
N GLY A 69 -17.65 13.70 19.63
CA GLY A 69 -17.15 12.40 20.07
C GLY A 69 -15.70 12.17 19.66
N ASN A 70 -15.36 10.93 19.29
CA ASN A 70 -14.02 10.55 18.88
C ASN A 70 -14.03 10.05 17.43
N ILE A 71 -13.07 10.50 16.64
CA ILE A 71 -12.92 10.14 15.23
C ILE A 71 -11.56 9.47 15.00
N LEU A 72 -11.54 8.40 14.23
CA LEU A 72 -10.29 7.79 13.78
C LEU A 72 -9.89 8.42 12.44
N PRO A 73 -8.82 9.23 12.38
CA PRO A 73 -8.43 9.94 11.16
C PRO A 73 -8.21 8.99 9.97
N GLY A 74 -8.77 9.37 8.82
CA GLY A 74 -9.06 8.46 7.70
C GLY A 74 -7.86 7.94 6.95
N ALA A 75 -6.68 8.57 7.09
CA ALA A 75 -5.43 8.01 6.58
C ALA A 75 -5.13 6.60 7.13
N SER A 76 -5.75 6.21 8.25
CA SER A 76 -5.60 4.90 8.86
C SER A 76 -6.58 3.82 8.37
N LEU A 77 -7.74 4.20 7.79
CA LEU A 77 -8.80 3.24 7.41
C LEU A 77 -9.40 3.45 6.01
N ASN A 78 -8.88 4.36 5.19
CA ASN A 78 -9.30 4.52 3.80
C ASN A 78 -9.19 3.18 3.04
N ASN A 79 -10.30 2.69 2.49
CA ASN A 79 -10.36 1.39 1.82
C ASN A 79 -9.94 0.23 2.74
N VAL A 80 -10.39 0.27 3.99
CA VAL A 80 -10.27 -0.84 4.95
C VAL A 80 -11.67 -1.22 5.42
N ALA A 81 -11.90 -2.52 5.60
CA ALA A 81 -13.07 -3.04 6.29
C ALA A 81 -12.70 -3.44 7.72
N ILE A 82 -13.51 -3.07 8.70
CA ILE A 82 -13.44 -3.69 10.03
C ILE A 82 -14.36 -4.91 9.97
N ILE A 83 -13.79 -6.11 10.12
CA ILE A 83 -14.55 -7.36 9.91
C ILE A 83 -15.64 -7.52 10.97
N ALA A 84 -16.62 -8.37 10.66
CA ALA A 84 -17.66 -8.73 11.61
C ALA A 84 -17.08 -9.37 12.89
N GLY A 85 -17.68 -9.06 14.04
CA GLY A 85 -17.35 -9.69 15.31
C GLY A 85 -17.74 -8.85 16.53
N THR A 86 -17.29 -9.30 17.70
CA THR A 86 -17.64 -8.67 18.98
C THR A 86 -16.79 -7.43 19.26
N TRP A 87 -17.48 -6.33 19.53
CA TRP A 87 -16.91 -5.08 20.02
C TRP A 87 -17.12 -4.98 21.52
N THR A 88 -16.05 -4.72 22.29
CA THR A 88 -16.11 -4.67 23.75
C THR A 88 -15.58 -3.32 24.24
N PRO A 89 -16.46 -2.33 24.44
CA PRO A 89 -16.06 -1.01 24.92
C PRO A 89 -15.84 -0.99 26.43
N THR A 90 -14.87 -0.19 26.87
CA THR A 90 -14.74 0.26 28.25
C THR A 90 -14.75 1.78 28.28
N VAL A 91 -15.50 2.36 29.23
CA VAL A 91 -15.53 3.81 29.45
C VAL A 91 -15.29 4.09 30.93
N ARG A 92 -14.58 5.18 31.23
CA ARG A 92 -14.25 5.53 32.61
C ARG A 92 -14.99 6.81 33.01
N LEU A 93 -15.96 6.67 33.90
CA LEU A 93 -16.90 7.73 34.28
C LEU A 93 -16.80 8.08 35.77
N SER A 94 -17.21 9.30 36.12
CA SER A 94 -17.46 9.77 37.49
C SER A 94 -18.50 10.89 37.42
N VAL A 95 -19.13 11.22 38.54
CA VAL A 95 -19.96 12.41 38.67
C VAL A 95 -19.19 13.48 39.46
N THR A 96 -19.24 14.73 39.02
CA THR A 96 -18.54 15.84 39.67
C THR A 96 -19.51 17.00 39.96
N GLY A 97 -19.16 17.81 40.95
CA GLY A 97 -19.98 18.89 41.47
C GLY A 97 -19.91 18.96 42.99
N THR A 98 -20.14 20.13 43.58
CA THR A 98 -20.04 20.34 45.02
C THR A 98 -21.20 19.66 45.73
N GLY A 99 -20.95 18.62 46.54
CA GLY A 99 -22.01 17.90 47.27
C GLY A 99 -22.74 16.81 46.46
N VAL A 100 -22.17 16.40 45.32
CA VAL A 100 -22.74 15.33 44.48
C VAL A 100 -22.30 13.95 44.99
N ALA A 101 -23.26 13.04 45.19
CA ALA A 101 -22.98 11.68 45.66
C ALA A 101 -22.86 10.67 44.50
N SER A 102 -23.92 10.51 43.72
CA SER A 102 -23.98 9.59 42.56
C SER A 102 -25.18 9.89 41.66
N ILE A 103 -25.23 9.24 40.50
CA ILE A 103 -26.42 9.11 39.65
C ILE A 103 -26.60 7.64 39.23
N THR A 104 -27.80 7.27 38.79
CA THR A 104 -28.05 6.00 38.11
C THR A 104 -28.28 6.26 36.62
N ALA A 105 -27.55 5.55 35.75
CA ALA A 105 -27.66 5.72 34.31
C ALA A 105 -27.41 4.42 33.53
N ASP A 106 -28.03 4.30 32.36
CA ASP A 106 -27.54 3.36 31.35
C ASP A 106 -26.37 4.01 30.60
N ILE A 107 -25.33 3.24 30.31
CA ILE A 107 -24.14 3.67 29.58
C ILE A 107 -24.18 3.06 28.18
N LEU A 108 -24.11 3.90 27.16
CA LEU A 108 -24.16 3.48 25.76
C LEU A 108 -22.88 3.93 25.05
N VAL A 109 -22.31 3.07 24.23
CA VAL A 109 -21.24 3.42 23.29
C VAL A 109 -21.74 3.13 21.88
N ARG A 110 -21.83 4.18 21.05
CA ARG A 110 -22.33 4.05 19.68
C ARG A 110 -21.18 4.18 18.70
N VAL A 111 -21.25 3.35 17.67
CA VAL A 111 -20.29 3.33 16.57
C VAL A 111 -21.02 3.82 15.32
N TRP A 112 -20.41 4.79 14.64
CA TRP A 112 -20.94 5.46 13.47
C TRP A 112 -19.94 5.43 12.33
N LYS A 113 -20.49 5.49 11.12
CA LYS A 113 -19.76 5.88 9.92
C LYS A 113 -20.04 7.36 9.67
N TRP A 114 -19.00 8.20 9.72
CA TRP A 114 -19.11 9.62 9.38
C TRP A 114 -18.54 9.88 8.00
N ASN A 115 -19.30 10.53 7.12
CA ASN A 115 -18.85 10.88 5.79
C ASN A 115 -18.51 12.37 5.74
N SER A 116 -17.23 12.71 5.62
CA SER A 116 -16.76 14.10 5.58
C SER A 116 -17.27 14.91 4.38
N SER A 117 -17.61 14.25 3.27
CA SER A 117 -18.10 14.93 2.07
C SER A 117 -19.58 15.31 2.17
N THR A 118 -20.39 14.53 2.89
CA THR A 118 -21.83 14.79 3.07
C THR A 118 -22.19 15.28 4.46
N LEU A 119 -21.21 15.29 5.39
CA LEU A 119 -21.38 15.53 6.82
C LEU A 119 -22.41 14.59 7.49
N ALA A 120 -22.69 13.44 6.88
CA ALA A 120 -23.71 12.50 7.34
C ALA A 120 -23.11 11.46 8.30
N TYR A 121 -23.90 11.10 9.32
CA TYR A 121 -23.61 10.00 10.24
C TYR A 121 -24.55 8.83 9.98
N THR A 122 -23.99 7.65 9.73
CA THR A 122 -24.73 6.40 9.59
C THR A 122 -24.44 5.49 10.78
N LYS A 123 -25.45 5.25 11.62
CA LYS A 123 -25.29 4.40 12.82
C LYS A 123 -24.96 2.98 12.40
N PHE A 124 -23.91 2.42 13.01
CA PHE A 124 -23.45 1.07 12.75
C PHE A 124 -23.80 0.10 13.87
N GLY A 125 -23.63 0.51 15.12
CA GLY A 125 -23.89 -0.33 16.27
C GLY A 125 -24.00 0.44 17.57
N VAL A 126 -24.57 -0.21 18.59
CA VAL A 126 -24.64 0.31 19.96
C VAL A 126 -24.36 -0.82 20.95
N ALA A 127 -23.47 -0.56 21.90
CA ALA A 127 -23.26 -1.40 23.06
C ALA A 127 -23.88 -0.69 24.28
N THR A 128 -24.60 -1.43 25.12
CA THR A 128 -25.35 -0.86 26.25
C THR A 128 -25.03 -1.60 27.55
N LEU A 129 -24.88 -0.86 28.64
CA LEU A 129 -24.77 -1.37 30.01
C LEU A 129 -25.80 -0.63 30.88
N THR A 130 -26.83 -1.35 31.33
CA THR A 130 -28.00 -0.74 31.98
C THR A 130 -27.84 -0.56 33.48
N GLY A 131 -28.53 0.44 34.04
CA GLY A 131 -28.76 0.62 35.48
C GLY A 131 -27.49 0.81 36.32
N GLN A 132 -26.45 1.43 35.78
CA GLN A 132 -25.17 1.60 36.47
C GLN A 132 -25.21 2.79 37.43
N THR A 133 -24.64 2.61 38.62
CA THR A 133 -24.39 3.72 39.54
C THR A 133 -23.07 4.38 39.18
N ILE A 134 -23.11 5.64 38.79
CA ILE A 134 -21.91 6.46 38.55
C ILE A 134 -21.71 7.32 39.79
N ALA A 135 -20.63 7.06 40.54
CA ALA A 135 -20.29 7.76 41.78
C ALA A 135 -19.29 8.90 41.53
N SER A 136 -18.93 9.64 42.59
CA SER A 136 -17.91 10.69 42.52
C SER A 136 -16.50 10.16 42.26
N ALA A 137 -16.19 8.97 42.75
CA ALA A 137 -14.96 8.26 42.41
C ALA A 137 -15.01 7.78 40.96
N SER A 138 -13.87 7.89 40.25
CA SER A 138 -13.80 7.45 38.87
C SER A 138 -13.76 5.93 38.75
N THR A 139 -14.74 5.37 38.05
CA THR A 139 -14.92 3.93 37.83
C THR A 139 -14.85 3.58 36.36
N THR A 140 -14.19 2.46 36.03
CA THR A 140 -14.19 1.89 34.68
C THR A 140 -15.38 0.97 34.52
N PHE A 141 -16.21 1.23 33.51
CA PHE A 141 -17.37 0.43 33.15
C PHE A 141 -17.07 -0.35 31.87
N THR A 142 -17.17 -1.67 31.94
CA THR A 142 -17.07 -2.55 30.77
C THR A 142 -18.46 -2.77 30.20
N VAL A 143 -18.71 -2.20 29.03
CA VAL A 143 -20.01 -2.30 28.36
C VAL A 143 -20.14 -3.69 27.74
N THR A 144 -21.33 -4.28 27.80
CA THR A 144 -21.58 -5.62 27.25
C THR A 144 -21.17 -5.67 25.78
N GLY A 145 -20.36 -6.67 25.43
CA GLY A 145 -19.85 -6.81 24.07
C GLY A 145 -20.98 -7.00 23.07
N VAL A 146 -20.93 -6.27 21.95
CA VAL A 146 -21.94 -6.34 20.88
C VAL A 146 -21.32 -6.92 19.62
N SER A 147 -21.97 -7.92 19.03
CA SER A 147 -21.54 -8.46 17.73
C SER A 147 -22.03 -7.55 16.62
N LEU A 148 -21.11 -6.87 15.93
CA LEU A 148 -21.42 -6.02 14.80
C LEU A 148 -21.04 -6.72 13.49
N GLN A 149 -21.71 -6.34 12.41
CA GLN A 149 -21.39 -6.84 11.07
C GLN A 149 -20.03 -6.30 10.59
N GLU A 150 -19.64 -6.61 9.36
CA GLU A 150 -18.50 -5.95 8.74
C GLU A 150 -18.89 -4.50 8.38
N ILE A 151 -18.01 -3.54 8.69
CA ILE A 151 -18.13 -2.16 8.21
C ILE A 151 -17.03 -1.87 7.20
N SER A 152 -17.45 -1.43 6.02
CA SER A 152 -16.57 -0.90 5.01
C SER A 152 -16.56 0.63 5.05
N LEU A 153 -15.38 1.22 5.08
CA LEU A 153 -15.19 2.68 5.01
C LEU A 153 -14.65 3.04 3.61
N ALA A 154 -15.47 3.74 2.83
CA ALA A 154 -15.06 4.29 1.55
C ALA A 154 -14.12 5.49 1.73
N THR A 155 -13.58 6.01 0.62
CA THR A 155 -12.91 7.31 0.63
C THR A 155 -13.85 8.37 1.20
N ASN A 156 -13.33 9.21 2.11
CA ASN A 156 -14.07 10.24 2.85
C ASN A 156 -15.01 9.72 3.95
N GLU A 157 -15.00 8.42 4.27
CA GLU A 157 -15.74 7.84 5.39
C GLU A 157 -14.79 7.49 6.54
N PHE A 158 -15.20 7.83 7.76
CA PHE A 158 -14.40 7.70 8.98
C PHE A 158 -15.18 6.95 10.05
N LEU A 159 -14.45 6.23 10.91
CA LEU A 159 -15.01 5.64 12.11
C LEU A 159 -15.21 6.74 13.16
N TYR A 160 -16.44 6.94 13.60
CA TYR A 160 -16.79 7.88 14.67
C TYR A 160 -17.42 7.12 15.84
N ILE A 161 -16.99 7.41 17.06
CA ILE A 161 -17.45 6.77 18.30
C ILE A 161 -17.87 7.85 19.28
N ASP A 162 -19.08 7.74 19.81
CA ASP A 162 -19.57 8.58 20.91
C ASP A 162 -20.02 7.76 22.12
N VAL A 163 -20.15 8.44 23.26
CA VAL A 163 -20.62 7.86 24.53
C VAL A 163 -21.86 8.60 24.97
N LEU A 164 -22.93 7.87 25.24
CA LEU A 164 -24.20 8.37 25.75
C LEU A 164 -24.46 7.85 27.16
N CYS A 165 -25.15 8.66 27.96
CA CYS A 165 -25.79 8.19 29.18
C CYS A 165 -27.29 8.43 29.12
N ASN A 166 -28.09 7.45 29.54
CA ASN A 166 -29.49 7.62 29.88
C ASN A 166 -29.60 7.73 31.41
N VAL A 167 -29.67 8.93 31.94
CA VAL A 167 -29.74 9.13 33.40
C VAL A 167 -31.16 8.79 33.86
N THR A 168 -31.33 7.67 34.54
CA THR A 168 -32.63 7.18 35.00
C THR A 168 -32.97 7.70 36.40
N ALA A 169 -31.97 8.02 37.22
CA ALA A 169 -32.16 8.70 38.50
C ALA A 169 -31.01 9.68 38.78
N ASN A 170 -31.37 10.91 39.16
CA ASN A 170 -30.44 11.94 39.59
C ASN A 170 -30.89 12.47 40.96
N PRO A 171 -30.38 11.92 42.07
CA PRO A 171 -30.80 12.32 43.42
C PRO A 171 -30.23 13.69 43.84
N ASN A 172 -29.36 14.29 43.03
CA ASN A 172 -28.73 15.56 43.34
C ASN A 172 -29.75 16.70 43.13
N GLY A 173 -30.02 17.47 44.17
CA GLY A 173 -30.98 18.57 44.15
C GLY A 173 -30.63 19.70 43.15
N ALA A 174 -31.60 20.58 42.90
CA ALA A 174 -31.40 21.77 42.08
C ALA A 174 -30.31 22.68 42.67
N GLY A 175 -29.40 23.17 41.83
CA GLY A 175 -28.33 24.09 42.23
C GLY A 175 -26.95 23.47 42.53
N ILE A 176 -26.84 22.13 42.56
CA ILE A 176 -25.59 21.42 42.93
C ILE A 176 -24.56 21.39 41.76
N GLY A 177 -24.96 21.80 40.55
CA GLY A 177 -24.06 21.90 39.40
C GLY A 177 -23.51 20.55 38.95
N THR A 178 -24.29 19.46 39.11
CA THR A 178 -23.94 18.09 38.73
C THR A 178 -23.43 18.00 37.31
N LYS A 179 -22.30 17.33 37.11
CA LYS A 179 -21.69 17.03 35.81
C LYS A 179 -21.31 15.56 35.74
N ILE A 180 -21.37 14.98 34.54
CA ILE A 180 -20.80 13.66 34.27
C ILE A 180 -19.41 13.86 33.69
N ARG A 181 -18.40 13.33 34.36
CA ARG A 181 -17.01 13.33 33.91
C ARG A 181 -16.70 12.04 33.18
N CYS A 182 -16.31 12.14 31.91
CA CYS A 182 -15.71 11.03 31.16
C CYS A 182 -14.20 11.25 31.05
N ASN A 183 -13.42 10.22 31.34
CA ASN A 183 -11.95 10.29 31.31
C ASN A 183 -11.40 9.79 29.97
N PHE A 184 -10.79 10.70 29.22
CA PHE A 184 -10.22 10.47 27.90
C PHE A 184 -8.69 10.54 27.94
N SER A 185 -7.99 10.12 26.87
CA SER A 185 -6.55 10.30 26.76
C SER A 185 -6.16 11.76 26.50
N ASN A 186 -5.14 12.27 27.18
CA ASN A 186 -4.57 13.59 26.91
C ASN A 186 -3.58 13.65 25.74
N SER A 187 -3.30 12.52 25.09
CA SER A 187 -2.34 12.42 24.00
C SER A 187 -3.08 12.19 22.68
N SER A 188 -2.58 12.80 21.61
CA SER A 188 -3.02 12.54 20.22
C SER A 188 -2.43 11.23 19.69
N THR A 189 -1.34 10.74 20.27
CA THR A 189 -0.61 9.56 19.77
C THR A 189 -0.79 8.33 20.64
N GLN A 190 -1.15 8.48 21.92
CA GLN A 190 -1.31 7.38 22.87
C GLN A 190 -2.66 7.44 23.56
N GLY A 191 -3.16 6.28 23.93
CA GLY A 191 -4.48 6.05 24.46
C GLY A 191 -4.52 5.80 25.96
N ASN A 192 -5.64 6.10 26.59
CA ASN A 192 -5.88 5.75 27.98
C ASN A 192 -6.27 4.27 28.05
N ALA A 193 -5.43 3.44 28.68
CA ALA A 193 -5.64 2.00 28.81
C ALA A 193 -6.98 1.60 29.48
N THR A 194 -7.63 2.52 30.18
CA THR A 194 -8.92 2.29 30.86
C THR A 194 -10.15 2.74 30.06
N GLY A 195 -9.97 3.51 28.98
CA GLY A 195 -11.03 3.97 28.08
C GLY A 195 -10.75 3.54 26.64
N GLN A 196 -11.20 2.34 26.28
CA GLN A 196 -10.87 1.73 24.98
C GLN A 196 -12.07 1.00 24.38
N VAL A 197 -12.08 0.89 23.06
CA VAL A 197 -13.01 0.09 22.29
C VAL A 197 -12.21 -0.98 21.59
N VAL A 198 -12.35 -2.23 22.03
CA VAL A 198 -11.71 -3.37 21.37
C VAL A 198 -12.61 -3.84 20.23
N SER A 199 -12.09 -3.84 19.00
CA SER A 199 -12.82 -4.29 17.82
C SER A 199 -12.28 -5.63 17.29
N PRO A 200 -13.04 -6.32 16.43
CA PRO A 200 -12.52 -7.37 15.55
C PRO A 200 -11.41 -6.86 14.63
N ALA A 201 -10.64 -7.78 14.02
CA ALA A 201 -9.51 -7.43 13.15
C ALA A 201 -9.92 -6.58 11.93
N THR A 202 -9.02 -5.71 11.47
CA THR A 202 -9.18 -5.02 10.19
C THR A 202 -8.78 -5.95 9.04
N ALA A 203 -9.51 -5.91 7.93
CA ALA A 203 -9.14 -6.55 6.68
C ALA A 203 -9.07 -5.49 5.56
N PRO A 204 -8.10 -5.59 4.62
CA PRO A 204 -8.08 -4.71 3.45
C PRO A 204 -9.40 -4.82 2.68
N PHE A 205 -9.94 -3.68 2.25
CA PHE A 205 -11.25 -3.62 1.58
C PHE A 205 -11.25 -4.51 0.34
N ARG A 206 -12.03 -5.58 0.38
CA ARG A 206 -12.33 -6.37 -0.82
C ARG A 206 -13.37 -5.59 -1.60
N SER A 207 -12.93 -4.82 -2.60
CA SER A 207 -13.86 -4.42 -3.66
C SER A 207 -14.34 -5.72 -4.33
N VAL A 208 -15.50 -6.23 -3.93
CA VAL A 208 -16.17 -7.27 -4.71
C VAL A 208 -16.38 -6.63 -6.07
N PRO A 209 -15.74 -7.14 -7.15
CA PRO A 209 -15.95 -6.56 -8.46
C PRO A 209 -17.46 -6.62 -8.70
N ALA A 210 -18.11 -5.50 -8.99
CA ALA A 210 -19.55 -5.41 -9.23
C ALA A 210 -20.06 -6.48 -10.23
N LYS A 211 -19.14 -7.03 -11.04
CA LYS A 211 -19.30 -8.20 -11.90
C LYS A 211 -19.84 -9.47 -11.19
N ALA A 212 -19.48 -9.76 -9.94
CA ALA A 212 -19.93 -11.00 -9.27
C ALA A 212 -21.38 -10.92 -8.78
N ALA A 213 -21.81 -9.75 -8.26
CA ALA A 213 -23.19 -9.50 -7.89
C ALA A 213 -24.10 -9.41 -9.12
N LEU A 214 -23.62 -8.82 -10.22
CA LEU A 214 -24.38 -8.75 -11.49
C LEU A 214 -24.55 -10.14 -12.14
N LEU A 215 -23.56 -11.05 -12.00
CA LEU A 215 -23.64 -12.41 -12.54
C LEU A 215 -24.62 -13.28 -11.73
N ALA A 216 -24.68 -13.11 -10.41
CA ALA A 216 -25.65 -13.80 -9.56
C ALA A 216 -27.10 -13.37 -9.87
N THR A 217 -27.33 -12.09 -10.14
CA THR A 217 -28.66 -11.57 -10.54
C THR A 217 -29.02 -11.91 -12.00
N SER A 218 -28.04 -11.90 -12.90
CA SER A 218 -28.25 -12.30 -14.31
C SER A 218 -28.49 -13.79 -14.46
N MET A 219 -27.82 -14.66 -13.69
CA MET A 219 -28.09 -16.10 -13.71
C MET A 219 -29.46 -16.45 -13.12
N ARG A 220 -29.94 -15.70 -12.11
CA ARG A 220 -31.28 -15.87 -11.54
C ARG A 220 -32.40 -15.47 -12.52
N THR A 221 -32.12 -14.54 -13.44
CA THR A 221 -33.07 -14.11 -14.50
C THR A 221 -33.04 -15.05 -15.72
N ILE A 222 -31.92 -15.72 -16.01
CA ILE A 222 -31.82 -16.69 -17.10
C ILE A 222 -32.45 -18.04 -16.71
N SER A 223 -32.44 -18.43 -15.42
CA SER A 223 -33.10 -19.65 -14.97
C SER A 223 -34.63 -19.57 -14.99
N SER A 224 -35.23 -18.40 -14.80
CA SER A 224 -36.69 -18.22 -14.83
C SER A 224 -37.27 -18.14 -16.25
N ASN A 225 -36.45 -17.85 -17.28
CA ASN A 225 -36.92 -17.68 -18.67
C ASN A 225 -36.81 -18.95 -19.53
N LYS A 226 -36.30 -20.06 -19.00
CA LYS A 226 -36.23 -21.34 -19.74
C LYS A 226 -37.61 -22.00 -19.94
N ALA A 227 -38.64 -21.56 -19.22
CA ALA A 227 -40.03 -22.02 -19.40
C ALA A 227 -40.83 -21.22 -20.44
N ALA A 228 -40.35 -20.05 -20.89
CA ALA A 228 -41.12 -19.14 -21.74
C ALA A 228 -40.76 -19.16 -23.24
N LEU A 229 -39.70 -19.88 -23.66
CA LEU A 229 -39.21 -19.91 -25.04
C LEU A 229 -39.66 -21.13 -25.86
N GLY A 230 -40.77 -21.77 -25.46
CA GLY A 230 -41.34 -22.94 -26.13
C GLY A 230 -42.35 -22.66 -27.25
N LYS A 231 -42.76 -21.40 -27.50
CA LYS A 231 -43.83 -21.11 -28.48
C LYS A 231 -43.70 -19.76 -29.19
N THR A 232 -42.71 -19.61 -30.07
CA THR A 232 -42.87 -18.71 -31.24
C THR A 232 -41.93 -19.12 -32.37
N ARG A 233 -42.29 -20.18 -33.08
CA ARG A 233 -41.89 -20.35 -34.49
C ARG A 233 -42.97 -19.68 -35.35
N THR A 234 -42.51 -19.08 -36.45
CA THR A 234 -43.25 -18.56 -37.62
C THR A 234 -43.31 -17.04 -37.65
N ILE A 235 -42.94 -16.49 -38.83
CA ILE A 235 -42.85 -15.06 -39.20
C ILE A 235 -41.60 -14.42 -38.56
N ILE A 236 -40.41 -14.39 -39.16
CA ILE A 236 -40.01 -13.54 -40.29
C ILE A 236 -38.83 -14.24 -40.99
N ALA A 237 -39.11 -14.99 -42.05
CA ALA A 237 -38.11 -15.51 -42.98
C ALA A 237 -38.53 -15.07 -44.38
N LYS A 238 -38.31 -13.79 -44.73
CA LYS A 238 -38.41 -13.33 -46.13
C LYS A 238 -37.83 -11.93 -46.49
N ALA A 239 -36.99 -11.31 -45.66
CA ALA A 239 -36.45 -9.98 -45.97
C ALA A 239 -34.91 -9.82 -45.95
N ALA A 240 -34.13 -10.90 -45.77
CA ALA A 240 -32.67 -10.81 -45.65
C ALA A 240 -31.89 -11.72 -46.61
N MET A 241 -32.38 -11.90 -47.85
CA MET A 241 -31.71 -12.69 -48.89
C MET A 241 -31.44 -11.93 -50.21
N ALA A 242 -31.08 -10.64 -50.13
CA ALA A 242 -30.76 -9.87 -51.35
C ALA A 242 -29.53 -8.96 -51.29
N ARG A 243 -28.67 -8.98 -50.25
CA ARG A 243 -27.46 -8.11 -50.21
C ARG A 243 -26.21 -8.75 -49.59
N THR A 244 -25.88 -9.98 -49.97
CA THR A 244 -24.56 -10.55 -49.63
C THR A 244 -24.00 -11.40 -50.77
N ARG A 245 -23.74 -10.77 -51.92
CA ARG A 245 -22.86 -11.29 -52.97
C ARG A 245 -21.94 -10.19 -53.51
N GLN A 246 -21.15 -9.56 -52.65
CA GLN A 246 -20.00 -8.78 -53.11
C GLN A 246 -19.00 -8.48 -51.99
N LEU A 247 -18.35 -9.51 -51.41
CA LEU A 247 -17.11 -9.35 -50.61
C LEU A 247 -16.48 -10.74 -50.28
N ALA A 248 -16.46 -11.66 -51.24
CA ALA A 248 -15.79 -12.97 -51.10
C ALA A 248 -14.28 -12.90 -51.38
N GLY A 249 -13.59 -11.90 -50.81
CA GLY A 249 -12.18 -11.66 -51.12
C GLY A 249 -11.43 -10.85 -50.07
N LYS A 250 -11.49 -11.26 -48.79
CA LYS A 250 -10.51 -10.96 -47.73
C LYS A 250 -10.97 -11.45 -46.35
N ALA A 251 -11.05 -12.76 -46.15
CA ALA A 251 -11.20 -13.34 -44.81
C ALA A 251 -10.18 -14.46 -44.61
N ALA A 252 -8.91 -14.08 -44.63
CA ALA A 252 -7.85 -14.92 -44.12
C ALA A 252 -7.83 -14.80 -42.58
N LEU A 253 -8.10 -15.93 -41.93
CA LEU A 253 -7.49 -16.34 -40.66
C LEU A 253 -7.72 -15.47 -39.40
N ALA A 254 -8.97 -15.20 -39.03
CA ALA A 254 -9.28 -14.85 -37.64
C ALA A 254 -9.31 -16.12 -36.77
N LYS A 255 -8.12 -16.55 -36.32
CA LYS A 255 -7.98 -17.58 -35.29
C LYS A 255 -8.47 -16.99 -33.96
N THR A 256 -9.71 -17.29 -33.58
CA THR A 256 -10.30 -16.90 -32.29
C THR A 256 -9.49 -17.58 -31.18
N ARG A 257 -8.48 -16.87 -30.68
CA ARG A 257 -7.67 -17.31 -29.54
C ARG A 257 -8.50 -17.05 -28.29
N THR A 258 -9.06 -18.11 -27.72
CA THR A 258 -9.67 -18.09 -26.39
C THR A 258 -8.63 -17.59 -25.40
N VAL A 259 -8.78 -16.36 -24.94
CA VAL A 259 -7.93 -15.75 -23.91
C VAL A 259 -8.18 -16.54 -22.62
N PRO A 260 -7.16 -17.15 -21.99
CA PRO A 260 -7.36 -17.88 -20.76
C PRO A 260 -7.87 -16.92 -19.68
N ALA A 261 -8.96 -17.31 -19.01
CA ALA A 261 -9.53 -16.56 -17.91
C ALA A 261 -8.47 -16.22 -16.87
N LYS A 262 -8.48 -14.95 -16.47
CA LYS A 262 -7.70 -14.32 -15.40
C LYS A 262 -7.65 -15.24 -14.17
N ALA A 263 -6.45 -15.59 -13.71
CA ALA A 263 -6.28 -16.32 -12.45
C ALA A 263 -6.93 -15.52 -11.31
N ALA A 264 -7.89 -16.13 -10.63
CA ALA A 264 -8.55 -15.55 -9.48
C ALA A 264 -7.51 -15.35 -8.36
N LEU A 265 -7.51 -14.19 -7.71
CA LEU A 265 -6.71 -13.96 -6.51
C LEU A 265 -7.32 -14.81 -5.38
N ILE A 266 -6.57 -15.79 -4.90
CA ILE A 266 -7.06 -16.84 -4.01
C ILE A 266 -6.93 -16.34 -2.57
N GLY A 267 -8.05 -16.03 -1.92
CA GLY A 267 -8.10 -15.75 -0.48
C GLY A 267 -8.14 -17.06 0.31
N SER A 268 -7.73 -17.00 1.59
CA SER A 268 -7.86 -18.13 2.51
C SER A 268 -9.32 -18.61 2.61
N THR A 269 -9.51 -19.93 2.69
CA THR A 269 -10.82 -20.57 2.85
C THR A 269 -10.89 -21.19 4.24
N SER A 270 -11.94 -20.85 5.00
CA SER A 270 -12.22 -21.49 6.29
C SER A 270 -13.21 -22.63 6.10
N TYR A 271 -12.85 -23.80 6.63
CA TYR A 271 -13.67 -25.01 6.64
C TYR A 271 -14.04 -25.32 8.08
N PHE A 272 -15.33 -25.30 8.39
CA PHE A 272 -15.84 -25.52 9.73
C PHE A 272 -16.32 -26.95 9.91
N LEU A 273 -15.97 -27.56 11.04
CA LEU A 273 -16.30 -28.95 11.33
C LEU A 273 -17.77 -29.08 11.79
N GLY A 274 -18.55 -29.88 11.07
CA GLY A 274 -19.97 -30.12 11.32
C GLY A 274 -20.25 -31.43 12.06
N SER A 275 -21.53 -31.65 12.35
CA SER A 275 -22.06 -32.87 12.95
C SER A 275 -23.35 -33.34 12.29
N VAL A 276 -23.71 -32.75 11.15
CA VAL A 276 -24.82 -33.26 10.33
C VAL A 276 -24.22 -34.31 9.41
N LEU A 277 -24.82 -35.50 9.41
CA LEU A 277 -24.39 -36.59 8.52
C LEU A 277 -24.47 -36.14 7.06
N ASP A 278 -23.41 -36.37 6.31
CA ASP A 278 -23.43 -36.22 4.87
C ASP A 278 -24.30 -37.31 4.27
N GLY A 279 -25.53 -36.96 3.90
CA GLY A 279 -26.48 -37.89 3.30
C GLY A 279 -26.13 -38.29 1.87
N SER A 280 -25.07 -37.74 1.27
CA SER A 280 -24.83 -37.79 -0.18
C SER A 280 -23.55 -38.50 -0.61
N LEU A 281 -22.42 -38.37 0.10
CA LEU A 281 -21.16 -39.04 -0.28
C LEU A 281 -20.77 -40.13 0.71
N LEU A 282 -20.67 -39.79 1.99
CA LEU A 282 -20.21 -40.70 3.03
C LEU A 282 -21.16 -40.63 4.23
N THR A 283 -22.14 -41.53 4.26
CA THR A 283 -23.27 -41.55 5.21
C THR A 283 -22.90 -41.69 6.68
N THR A 284 -21.61 -41.82 7.00
CA THR A 284 -21.06 -41.89 8.35
C THR A 284 -20.26 -40.64 8.74
N ALA A 285 -19.83 -39.82 7.78
CA ALA A 285 -19.09 -38.58 8.01
C ALA A 285 -20.04 -37.40 8.19
N SER A 286 -19.53 -36.31 8.77
CA SER A 286 -20.25 -35.04 8.88
C SER A 286 -19.91 -34.07 7.77
N ASP A 287 -20.82 -33.19 7.40
CA ASP A 287 -20.55 -32.11 6.45
C ASP A 287 -19.58 -31.07 7.02
N ILE A 288 -18.64 -30.61 6.18
CA ILE A 288 -17.87 -29.39 6.38
C ILE A 288 -18.62 -28.22 5.75
N SER A 289 -18.79 -27.11 6.50
CA SER A 289 -19.33 -25.86 5.97
C SER A 289 -18.23 -24.81 5.73
N THR A 290 -18.45 -23.88 4.81
CA THR A 290 -17.61 -22.68 4.61
C THR A 290 -18.23 -21.41 5.18
N ALA A 291 -19.49 -21.45 5.64
CA ALA A 291 -20.12 -20.35 6.35
C ALA A 291 -19.97 -20.55 7.87
N SER A 292 -19.89 -19.48 8.65
CA SER A 292 -19.84 -19.53 10.12
C SER A 292 -21.21 -19.22 10.75
N GLY A 293 -21.33 -19.41 12.07
CA GLY A 293 -22.45 -18.88 12.86
C GLY A 293 -23.33 -19.92 13.56
N ALA A 294 -23.02 -21.21 13.45
CA ALA A 294 -23.82 -22.26 14.06
C ALA A 294 -23.49 -22.49 15.54
N THR A 295 -24.49 -22.96 16.29
CA THR A 295 -24.36 -23.38 17.68
C THR A 295 -23.51 -24.66 17.78
N SER A 296 -22.60 -24.70 18.75
CA SER A 296 -21.76 -25.87 18.98
C SER A 296 -22.52 -27.00 19.69
N VAL A 297 -22.37 -28.24 19.23
CA VAL A 297 -22.75 -29.44 19.97
C VAL A 297 -21.54 -30.31 20.28
N GLY A 298 -21.43 -30.67 21.55
CA GLY A 298 -20.43 -31.60 22.04
C GLY A 298 -20.75 -33.03 21.60
N LYS A 299 -19.75 -33.70 21.05
CA LYS A 299 -19.79 -35.12 20.71
C LYS A 299 -18.75 -35.86 21.52
N ASP A 300 -19.22 -36.90 22.21
CA ASP A 300 -18.47 -37.55 23.27
C ASP A 300 -17.86 -38.85 22.76
N THR A 301 -16.54 -38.98 22.84
CA THR A 301 -15.82 -40.21 22.54
C THR A 301 -15.39 -40.87 23.86
N PRO A 302 -15.87 -42.09 24.19
CA PRO A 302 -15.45 -42.79 25.40
C PRO A 302 -13.93 -43.03 25.42
N LEU A 303 -13.28 -42.65 26.54
CA LEU A 303 -11.85 -42.81 26.77
C LEU A 303 -11.55 -43.88 27.84
N GLY A 304 -12.34 -43.92 28.92
CA GLY A 304 -12.05 -44.77 30.08
C GLY A 304 -10.71 -44.40 30.74
N THR A 305 -9.87 -45.40 30.99
CA THR A 305 -8.51 -45.25 31.54
C THR A 305 -7.41 -45.30 30.47
N SER A 306 -7.78 -45.41 29.20
CA SER A 306 -6.83 -45.67 28.12
C SER A 306 -5.95 -44.46 27.81
N THR A 307 -4.74 -44.75 27.32
CA THR A 307 -3.77 -43.82 26.71
C THR A 307 -3.55 -44.18 25.24
N GLY A 308 -2.85 -43.36 24.47
CA GLY A 308 -2.55 -43.59 23.05
C GLY A 308 -3.51 -42.88 22.09
N TYR A 309 -3.39 -43.18 20.81
CA TYR A 309 -4.08 -42.49 19.72
C TYR A 309 -5.53 -42.97 19.55
N GLY A 310 -6.44 -42.03 19.35
CA GLY A 310 -7.83 -42.28 18.96
C GLY A 310 -8.43 -41.11 18.17
N GLU A 311 -9.35 -41.42 17.27
CA GLU A 311 -10.11 -40.43 16.49
C GLU A 311 -11.32 -39.92 17.30
N LEU A 312 -11.52 -38.60 17.32
CA LEU A 312 -12.72 -37.97 17.85
C LEU A 312 -13.76 -37.87 16.74
N VAL A 313 -14.82 -38.66 16.86
CA VAL A 313 -15.84 -38.75 15.81
C VAL A 313 -17.02 -37.82 16.07
N PRO A 314 -17.42 -36.97 15.09
CA PRO A 314 -18.61 -36.13 15.22
C PRO A 314 -19.92 -36.92 15.22
N ASN A 315 -19.96 -38.08 14.56
CA ASN A 315 -21.18 -38.88 14.43
C ASN A 315 -20.99 -40.33 14.91
N ASN A 316 -21.85 -40.73 15.85
CA ASN A 316 -21.89 -42.00 16.57
C ASN A 316 -20.80 -42.18 17.64
N ALA A 317 -21.17 -42.75 18.78
CA ALA A 317 -20.18 -43.17 19.76
C ALA A 317 -19.28 -44.25 19.14
N LEU A 318 -17.95 -44.09 19.21
CA LEU A 318 -17.05 -45.22 18.97
C LEU A 318 -17.29 -46.29 20.04
N ALA A 319 -17.21 -47.55 19.62
CA ALA A 319 -17.06 -48.67 20.54
C ALA A 319 -15.62 -48.66 21.05
N THR A 320 -15.42 -48.14 22.27
CA THR A 320 -14.15 -48.15 23.03
C THR A 320 -13.00 -47.35 22.40
N TRP A 321 -12.20 -46.67 23.23
CA TRP A 321 -11.00 -45.95 22.76
C TRP A 321 -10.00 -46.95 22.14
N PRO A 322 -9.57 -46.77 20.88
CA PRO A 322 -8.72 -47.75 20.22
C PRO A 322 -7.30 -47.84 20.79
N ALA A 323 -6.84 -46.80 21.51
CA ALA A 323 -5.54 -46.78 22.19
C ALA A 323 -4.37 -47.17 21.26
N ALA A 324 -4.40 -46.72 20.01
CA ALA A 324 -3.40 -47.11 19.02
C ALA A 324 -2.01 -46.57 19.40
N VAL A 325 -0.96 -47.33 19.08
CA VAL A 325 0.43 -47.01 19.45
C VAL A 325 1.06 -45.93 18.58
N SER A 326 0.46 -45.58 17.44
CA SER A 326 0.93 -44.53 16.53
C SER A 326 -0.23 -43.85 15.79
N GLU A 327 0.02 -42.64 15.27
CA GLU A 327 -0.92 -41.92 14.41
C GLU A 327 -1.29 -42.75 13.16
N SER A 328 -0.31 -43.41 12.55
CA SER A 328 -0.49 -44.22 11.34
C SER A 328 -1.33 -45.48 11.57
N ALA A 329 -1.41 -45.96 12.82
CA ALA A 329 -2.23 -47.12 13.20
C ALA A 329 -3.71 -46.76 13.40
N VAL A 330 -4.08 -45.48 13.39
CA VAL A 330 -5.48 -45.02 13.39
C VAL A 330 -5.91 -44.73 11.95
N PRO A 331 -6.60 -45.65 11.25
CA PRO A 331 -7.07 -45.39 9.89
C PRO A 331 -8.11 -44.25 9.89
N ALA A 332 -8.33 -43.61 8.75
CA ALA A 332 -9.46 -42.71 8.58
C ALA A 332 -10.76 -43.55 8.71
N SER A 333 -11.53 -43.34 9.78
CA SER A 333 -12.71 -44.17 10.06
C SER A 333 -13.89 -43.93 9.11
N GLY A 334 -13.83 -42.84 8.33
CA GLY A 334 -14.96 -42.33 7.57
C GLY A 334 -16.07 -41.72 8.42
N LYS A 335 -15.78 -41.44 9.70
CA LYS A 335 -16.70 -40.78 10.62
C LYS A 335 -16.34 -39.34 10.95
N GLY A 336 -15.24 -38.83 10.41
CA GLY A 336 -14.77 -37.45 10.53
C GLY A 336 -15.66 -36.48 9.76
N ASN A 337 -15.05 -35.46 9.15
CA ASN A 337 -15.75 -34.42 8.43
C ASN A 337 -15.37 -34.46 6.95
N ILE A 338 -16.35 -34.48 6.05
CA ILE A 338 -16.17 -34.49 4.61
C ILE A 338 -16.73 -33.20 4.02
N TYR A 339 -16.04 -32.64 3.03
CA TYR A 339 -16.56 -31.49 2.29
C TYR A 339 -17.55 -31.99 1.23
N PRO A 340 -18.87 -31.72 1.37
CA PRO A 340 -19.90 -32.41 0.60
C PRO A 340 -20.00 -31.92 -0.86
N SER A 341 -19.54 -30.71 -1.14
CA SER A 341 -19.49 -30.21 -2.51
C SER A 341 -18.23 -30.69 -3.21
N SER A 342 -18.40 -31.23 -4.42
CA SER A 342 -17.27 -31.72 -5.21
C SER A 342 -16.28 -30.59 -5.48
N LEU A 343 -15.02 -30.81 -5.10
CA LEU A 343 -13.89 -29.95 -5.47
C LEU A 343 -13.37 -30.30 -6.87
N VAL A 344 -14.24 -30.82 -7.74
CA VAL A 344 -13.83 -31.36 -9.03
C VAL A 344 -13.21 -30.26 -9.88
N ASN A 345 -12.00 -30.51 -10.35
CA ASN A 345 -11.17 -29.54 -11.05
C ASN A 345 -10.81 -28.31 -10.20
N GLN A 346 -10.73 -28.47 -8.89
CA GLN A 346 -10.16 -27.49 -7.97
C GLN A 346 -8.98 -28.10 -7.23
N ALA A 347 -8.03 -27.26 -6.84
CA ALA A 347 -6.98 -27.63 -5.91
C ALA A 347 -7.06 -26.72 -4.69
N ILE A 348 -6.82 -27.25 -3.49
CA ILE A 348 -6.44 -26.39 -2.37
C ILE A 348 -4.97 -26.05 -2.59
N ILE A 349 -4.64 -24.76 -2.71
CA ILE A 349 -3.28 -24.35 -3.06
C ILE A 349 -2.31 -24.66 -1.91
N ALA A 350 -1.03 -24.80 -2.27
CA ALA A 350 0.03 -24.98 -1.28
C ALA A 350 0.09 -23.78 -0.32
N GLY A 351 0.30 -24.04 0.97
CA GLY A 351 0.43 -22.98 1.98
C GLY A 351 0.10 -23.44 3.39
N TYR A 352 0.00 -22.49 4.31
CA TYR A 352 -0.21 -22.74 5.74
C TYR A 352 -1.67 -23.04 6.09
N TRP A 353 -1.86 -24.13 6.82
CA TRP A 353 -3.13 -24.54 7.42
C TRP A 353 -3.11 -24.23 8.92
N THR A 354 -4.16 -23.60 9.43
CA THR A 354 -4.28 -23.21 10.86
C THR A 354 -5.58 -23.74 11.47
N PRO A 355 -5.60 -25.00 11.94
CA PRO A 355 -6.78 -25.57 12.56
C PRO A 355 -6.96 -25.12 14.01
N SER A 356 -8.20 -25.14 14.45
CA SER A 356 -8.60 -24.97 15.83
C SER A 356 -9.70 -25.98 16.17
N VAL A 357 -9.63 -26.54 17.38
CA VAL A 357 -10.59 -27.53 17.87
C VAL A 357 -10.97 -27.21 19.31
N ARG A 358 -12.23 -27.38 19.67
CA ARG A 358 -12.71 -27.14 21.03
C ARG A 358 -12.98 -28.46 21.74
N LEU A 359 -12.18 -28.76 22.76
CA LEU A 359 -12.19 -30.03 23.48
C LEU A 359 -12.50 -29.84 24.97
N THR A 360 -13.12 -30.85 25.58
CA THR A 360 -13.41 -30.94 27.02
C THR A 360 -13.31 -32.38 27.47
N VAL A 361 -12.80 -32.65 28.67
CA VAL A 361 -12.98 -33.95 29.33
C VAL A 361 -14.29 -33.94 30.10
N ILE A 362 -15.10 -34.98 29.95
CA ILE A 362 -16.35 -35.13 30.68
C ILE A 362 -16.44 -36.53 31.29
N GLY A 363 -17.37 -36.71 32.23
CA GLY A 363 -17.57 -37.96 32.97
C GLY A 363 -17.71 -37.67 34.46
N THR A 364 -18.50 -38.47 35.17
CA THR A 364 -18.68 -38.30 36.61
C THR A 364 -17.39 -38.65 37.33
N GLY A 365 -16.78 -37.65 37.98
CA GLY A 365 -15.46 -37.80 38.63
C GLY A 365 -14.26 -37.66 37.69
N ALA A 366 -14.49 -37.29 36.42
CA ALA A 366 -13.40 -37.08 35.47
C ALA A 366 -12.59 -35.82 35.81
N SER A 367 -11.29 -35.92 35.63
CA SER A 367 -10.28 -34.88 35.78
C SER A 367 -9.56 -34.65 34.44
N SER A 368 -8.72 -33.61 34.37
CA SER A 368 -8.00 -33.28 33.14
C SER A 368 -7.07 -34.41 32.67
N ILE A 369 -6.88 -34.52 31.36
CA ILE A 369 -5.91 -35.43 30.73
C ILE A 369 -4.81 -34.62 30.03
N THR A 370 -3.64 -35.23 29.81
CA THR A 370 -2.59 -34.67 28.94
C THR A 370 -2.59 -35.42 27.62
N ALA A 371 -2.58 -34.70 26.50
CA ALA A 371 -2.62 -35.30 25.18
C ALA A 371 -1.98 -34.43 24.10
N ASP A 372 -1.55 -35.06 23.00
CA ASP A 372 -1.31 -34.35 21.74
C ASP A 372 -2.62 -34.26 20.95
N ILE A 373 -2.86 -33.12 20.32
CA ILE A 373 -4.04 -32.85 19.50
C ILE A 373 -3.60 -32.79 18.05
N LEU A 374 -4.22 -33.59 17.20
CA LEU A 374 -3.87 -33.71 15.79
C LEU A 374 -5.09 -33.41 14.91
N VAL A 375 -4.86 -32.72 13.80
CA VAL A 375 -5.84 -32.56 12.72
C VAL A 375 -5.19 -33.08 11.43
N ARG A 376 -5.83 -34.05 10.78
CA ARG A 376 -5.30 -34.64 9.54
C ARG A 376 -6.17 -34.26 8.36
N ALA A 377 -5.51 -33.99 7.24
CA ALA A 377 -6.17 -33.75 5.97
C ALA A 377 -5.96 -34.96 5.06
N TRP A 378 -7.05 -35.42 4.46
CA TRP A 378 -7.11 -36.56 3.57
C TRP A 378 -7.79 -36.18 2.26
N LYS A 379 -7.38 -36.85 1.20
CA LYS A 379 -8.16 -36.93 -0.02
C LYS A 379 -8.95 -38.23 0.03
N TRP A 380 -10.28 -38.12 0.03
CA TRP A 380 -11.18 -39.27 -0.06
C TRP A 380 -11.65 -39.47 -1.48
N ASN A 381 -11.62 -40.70 -1.97
CA ASN A 381 -12.16 -41.11 -3.26
C ASN A 381 -12.99 -42.38 -3.04
N SER A 382 -14.22 -42.40 -3.56
CA SER A 382 -15.15 -43.53 -3.40
C SER A 382 -14.59 -44.87 -3.92
N SER A 383 -13.66 -44.84 -4.87
CA SER A 383 -13.06 -46.03 -5.51
C SER A 383 -11.70 -46.42 -4.92
N SER A 384 -10.89 -45.46 -4.47
CA SER A 384 -9.52 -45.73 -3.96
C SER A 384 -9.34 -45.50 -2.46
N GLY A 385 -10.37 -45.05 -1.73
CA GLY A 385 -10.32 -44.85 -0.29
C GLY A 385 -9.67 -43.52 0.11
N TYR A 386 -8.88 -43.53 1.17
CA TYR A 386 -8.29 -42.32 1.78
C TYR A 386 -6.79 -42.22 1.51
N THR A 387 -6.35 -41.09 0.99
CA THR A 387 -4.92 -40.76 0.81
C THR A 387 -4.53 -39.60 1.72
N LYS A 388 -3.68 -39.85 2.71
CA LYS A 388 -3.22 -38.82 3.67
C LYS A 388 -2.42 -37.73 2.95
N GLN A 389 -2.72 -36.47 3.25
CA GLN A 389 -2.07 -35.31 2.65
C GLN A 389 -1.19 -34.57 3.66
N GLY A 390 -1.61 -34.54 4.93
CA GLY A 390 -0.85 -33.85 5.96
C GLY A 390 -1.42 -34.08 7.36
N VAL A 391 -0.61 -33.77 8.36
CA VAL A 391 -0.95 -33.85 9.79
C VAL A 391 -0.45 -32.58 10.46
N ILE A 392 -1.33 -31.93 11.22
CA ILE A 392 -1.02 -30.74 12.01
C ILE A 392 -1.12 -31.13 13.48
N ILE A 393 -0.09 -30.86 14.29
CA ILE A 393 0.05 -31.39 15.65
C ILE A 393 0.27 -30.26 16.65
N LEU A 394 -0.44 -30.32 17.78
CA LEU A 394 -0.20 -29.51 18.98
C LEU A 394 0.07 -30.47 20.15
N THR A 395 1.31 -30.50 20.64
CA THR A 395 1.77 -31.52 21.60
C THR A 395 1.53 -31.13 23.06
N ALA A 396 1.45 -32.14 23.93
CA ALA A 396 1.46 -32.02 25.39
C ALA A 396 0.43 -31.04 26.00
N GLN A 397 -0.79 -31.03 25.45
CA GLN A 397 -1.87 -30.15 25.91
C GLN A 397 -2.65 -30.77 27.06
N THR A 398 -3.00 -29.94 28.05
CA THR A 398 -3.94 -30.33 29.10
C THR A 398 -5.37 -30.09 28.61
N ILE A 399 -6.15 -31.16 28.42
CA ILE A 399 -7.57 -31.08 28.12
C ILE A 399 -8.32 -31.15 29.46
N SER A 400 -8.89 -30.02 29.86
CA SER A 400 -9.57 -29.88 31.17
C SER A 400 -11.04 -30.28 31.13
N THR A 401 -11.69 -30.28 32.29
CA THR A 401 -13.15 -30.45 32.41
C THR A 401 -13.94 -29.21 31.96
N SER A 402 -13.26 -28.10 31.72
CA SER A 402 -13.81 -26.91 31.07
C SER A 402 -13.49 -26.92 29.58
N ALA A 403 -14.45 -26.48 28.77
CA ALA A 403 -14.33 -26.51 27.32
C ALA A 403 -13.33 -25.47 26.80
N THR A 404 -12.19 -25.94 26.30
CA THR A 404 -11.08 -25.10 25.83
C THR A 404 -10.95 -25.18 24.31
N THR A 405 -10.71 -24.04 23.66
CA THR A 405 -10.38 -24.00 22.22
C THR A 405 -8.88 -24.02 22.06
N PHE A 406 -8.37 -25.08 21.42
CA PHE A 406 -6.97 -25.27 21.11
C PHE A 406 -6.69 -24.79 19.69
N LYS A 407 -5.73 -23.86 19.54
CA LYS A 407 -5.24 -23.41 18.23
C LYS A 407 -3.95 -24.16 17.91
N LEU A 408 -3.97 -24.92 16.82
CA LEU A 408 -2.81 -25.67 16.39
C LEU A 408 -1.85 -24.77 15.59
N PRO A 409 -0.54 -25.08 15.53
CA PRO A 409 0.42 -24.29 14.78
C PRO A 409 0.13 -24.29 13.29
N ALA A 410 0.46 -23.16 12.64
CA ALA A 410 0.41 -23.05 11.19
C ALA A 410 1.36 -24.06 10.54
N THR A 411 0.83 -25.02 9.76
CA THR A 411 1.65 -26.05 9.09
C THR A 411 1.48 -25.93 7.59
N PHE A 412 2.59 -25.88 6.86
CA PHE A 412 2.59 -25.82 5.42
C PHE A 412 2.22 -27.20 4.84
N LEU A 413 1.18 -27.26 4.00
CA LEU A 413 0.84 -28.43 3.20
C LEU A 413 1.04 -28.11 1.72
N SER A 414 1.48 -29.10 0.93
CA SER A 414 1.60 -29.00 -0.52
C SER A 414 0.24 -28.78 -1.18
N GLU A 415 0.21 -28.40 -2.47
CA GLU A 415 -1.04 -28.29 -3.22
C GLU A 415 -1.81 -29.63 -3.21
N LEU A 416 -3.12 -29.57 -2.94
CA LEU A 416 -4.02 -30.72 -2.94
C LEU A 416 -4.96 -30.61 -4.15
N PRO A 417 -4.61 -31.18 -5.32
CA PRO A 417 -5.52 -31.21 -6.45
C PRO A 417 -6.64 -32.22 -6.22
N PHE A 418 -7.88 -31.94 -6.62
CA PHE A 418 -9.01 -32.86 -6.54
C PHE A 418 -9.53 -33.23 -7.94
N ASN A 419 -9.48 -34.53 -8.25
CA ASN A 419 -10.06 -35.10 -9.45
C ASN A 419 -11.58 -35.28 -9.33
N ALA A 420 -12.22 -35.70 -10.42
CA ALA A 420 -13.57 -36.24 -10.37
C ALA A 420 -13.68 -37.32 -9.26
N ASN A 421 -14.70 -37.21 -8.41
CA ASN A 421 -14.99 -38.12 -7.29
C ASN A 421 -14.03 -38.05 -6.09
N GLU A 422 -13.14 -37.05 -6.04
CA GLU A 422 -12.31 -36.80 -4.86
C GLU A 422 -12.92 -35.70 -3.99
N SER A 423 -12.90 -35.87 -2.67
CA SER A 423 -13.37 -34.89 -1.68
C SER A 423 -12.35 -34.68 -0.57
N LEU A 424 -12.35 -33.49 0.04
CA LEU A 424 -11.55 -33.22 1.22
C LEU A 424 -12.20 -33.92 2.42
N TYR A 425 -11.43 -34.75 3.12
CA TYR A 425 -11.82 -35.36 4.39
C TYR A 425 -10.86 -34.88 5.49
N VAL A 426 -11.41 -34.49 6.63
CA VAL A 426 -10.68 -33.99 7.80
C VAL A 426 -11.12 -34.77 9.02
N ASP A 427 -10.17 -35.28 9.78
CA ASP A 427 -10.42 -35.88 11.09
C ASP A 427 -9.60 -35.21 12.19
N VAL A 428 -10.06 -35.41 13.43
CA VAL A 428 -9.41 -34.91 14.65
C VAL A 428 -8.96 -36.11 15.46
N LEU A 429 -7.67 -36.19 15.74
CA LEU A 429 -7.08 -37.24 16.55
C LEU A 429 -6.56 -36.66 17.87
N VAL A 430 -6.56 -37.50 18.90
CA VAL A 430 -5.93 -37.20 20.17
C VAL A 430 -5.02 -38.36 20.55
N ASN A 431 -3.78 -38.06 20.92
CA ASN A 431 -2.85 -39.00 21.53
C ASN A 431 -2.83 -38.74 23.03
N VAL A 432 -3.59 -39.50 23.83
CA VAL A 432 -3.63 -39.30 25.27
C VAL A 432 -2.34 -39.85 25.88
N THR A 433 -1.46 -38.96 26.35
CA THR A 433 -0.17 -39.32 26.92
C THR A 433 -0.25 -39.52 28.44
N SER A 434 -1.24 -38.94 29.10
CA SER A 434 -1.54 -39.18 30.52
C SER A 434 -3.04 -39.08 30.79
N ASN A 435 -3.59 -40.09 31.45
CA ASN A 435 -4.99 -40.14 31.88
C ASN A 435 -5.06 -40.53 33.36
N PRO A 436 -5.17 -39.55 34.28
CA PRO A 436 -5.19 -39.83 35.72
C PRO A 436 -6.53 -40.40 36.22
N ASN A 437 -7.52 -40.53 35.35
CA ASN A 437 -8.84 -40.99 35.73
C ASN A 437 -8.84 -42.50 36.00
N GLY A 438 -9.31 -42.91 37.18
CA GLY A 438 -9.38 -44.31 37.58
C GLY A 438 -10.41 -45.13 36.79
N ALA A 439 -10.30 -46.45 36.87
CA ALA A 439 -11.29 -47.37 36.31
C ALA A 439 -12.68 -47.08 36.94
N GLY A 440 -13.71 -46.91 36.11
CA GLY A 440 -15.09 -46.60 36.54
C GLY A 440 -15.52 -45.13 36.41
N VAL A 441 -14.61 -44.19 36.13
CA VAL A 441 -14.90 -42.74 36.02
C VAL A 441 -15.70 -42.35 34.75
N GLY A 442 -15.88 -43.29 33.81
CA GLY A 442 -16.67 -43.04 32.60
C GLY A 442 -16.13 -41.88 31.74
N THR A 443 -14.81 -41.63 31.80
CA THR A 443 -14.11 -40.54 31.11
C THR A 443 -14.41 -40.56 29.62
N LYS A 444 -14.77 -39.39 29.07
CA LYS A 444 -14.96 -39.17 27.64
C LYS A 444 -14.27 -37.87 27.23
N ILE A 445 -13.82 -37.80 25.98
CA ILE A 445 -13.39 -36.54 25.37
C ILE A 445 -14.55 -36.03 24.53
N ARG A 446 -15.00 -34.81 24.85
CA ARG A 446 -16.00 -34.08 24.08
C ARG A 446 -15.30 -33.15 23.10
N CYS A 447 -15.57 -33.33 21.80
CA CYS A 447 -15.22 -32.34 20.78
C CYS A 447 -16.48 -31.59 20.34
N ASN A 448 -16.40 -30.27 20.26
CA ASN A 448 -17.54 -29.43 19.90
C ASN A 448 -17.58 -29.18 18.39
N PHE A 449 -18.58 -29.75 17.72
CA PHE A 449 -18.85 -29.62 16.29
C PHE A 449 -20.07 -28.71 16.02
N SER A 450 -20.33 -28.34 14.77
CA SER A 450 -21.55 -27.59 14.40
C SER A 450 -22.76 -28.49 14.19
N LEU A 451 -23.94 -28.14 14.72
CA LEU A 451 -25.20 -28.82 14.36
C LEU A 451 -25.76 -28.47 12.98
N SER A 452 -25.22 -27.45 12.31
CA SER A 452 -25.76 -26.98 11.05
C SER A 452 -25.01 -27.61 9.88
N ALA A 453 -25.76 -28.10 8.88
CA ALA A 453 -25.20 -28.53 7.61
C ALA A 453 -24.70 -27.34 6.76
N SER A 454 -25.26 -26.15 7.00
CA SER A 454 -24.98 -24.96 6.19
C SER A 454 -24.03 -23.98 6.88
N GLN A 455 -23.86 -24.06 8.19
CA GLN A 455 -23.06 -23.13 8.99
C GLN A 455 -22.14 -23.88 9.94
N GLY A 456 -20.99 -23.29 10.21
CA GLY A 456 -19.91 -23.83 10.97
C GLY A 456 -19.79 -23.29 12.39
N ASN A 457 -19.13 -24.05 13.26
CA ASN A 457 -18.77 -23.62 14.60
C ASN A 457 -17.43 -22.88 14.53
N ILE A 458 -17.42 -21.58 14.83
CA ILE A 458 -16.22 -20.73 14.89
C ILE A 458 -15.13 -21.29 15.83
N THR A 459 -15.50 -22.06 16.85
CA THR A 459 -14.55 -22.67 17.79
C THR A 459 -13.96 -24.01 17.31
N GLY A 460 -14.36 -24.49 16.13
CA GLY A 460 -13.86 -25.70 15.47
C GLY A 460 -13.73 -25.50 13.96
N GLN A 461 -12.58 -25.01 13.50
CA GLN A 461 -12.35 -24.69 12.08
C GLN A 461 -10.95 -25.08 11.61
N VAL A 462 -10.82 -25.37 10.31
CA VAL A 462 -9.58 -25.53 9.57
C VAL A 462 -9.48 -24.43 8.54
N VAL A 463 -8.55 -23.49 8.73
CA VAL A 463 -8.30 -22.41 7.76
C VAL A 463 -7.19 -22.85 6.82
N THR A 464 -7.44 -22.81 5.50
CA THR A 464 -6.48 -23.14 4.45
C THR A 464 -6.13 -21.91 3.61
N PRO A 465 -5.08 -21.97 2.78
CA PRO A 465 -4.67 -20.87 1.90
C PRO A 465 -5.66 -20.54 0.77
N GLY A 466 -6.71 -21.35 0.60
CA GLY A 466 -7.76 -21.15 -0.41
C GLY A 466 -7.74 -22.17 -1.54
N THR A 467 -8.68 -22.04 -2.50
CA THR A 467 -8.78 -22.93 -3.66
C THR A 467 -8.44 -22.24 -4.98
N SER A 468 -7.76 -22.96 -5.88
CA SER A 468 -7.56 -22.58 -7.29
C SER A 468 -8.38 -23.51 -8.20
N PRO A 469 -8.81 -23.05 -9.39
CA PRO A 469 -9.17 -23.97 -10.45
C PRO A 469 -7.95 -24.83 -10.81
N PHE A 470 -8.05 -26.14 -10.63
CA PHE A 470 -6.99 -27.07 -10.98
C PHE A 470 -6.85 -27.08 -12.49
N ARG A 471 -5.77 -26.47 -12.99
CA ARG A 471 -5.41 -26.50 -14.41
C ARG A 471 -4.64 -27.79 -14.69
N GLY A 472 -5.34 -28.92 -14.65
CA GLY A 472 -4.81 -30.17 -15.18
C GLY A 472 -4.56 -30.01 -16.67
N VAL A 473 -3.32 -29.72 -17.06
CA VAL A 473 -2.89 -30.03 -18.43
C VAL A 473 -2.81 -31.56 -18.45
N PRO A 474 -3.66 -32.27 -19.22
CA PRO A 474 -3.62 -33.73 -19.25
C PRO A 474 -2.22 -34.16 -19.70
N ALA A 475 -1.50 -34.87 -18.84
CA ALA A 475 -0.14 -35.35 -19.13
C ALA A 475 -0.08 -36.33 -20.33
N THR A 476 -1.23 -36.73 -20.88
CA THR A 476 -1.34 -37.72 -21.97
C THR A 476 -1.48 -37.13 -23.37
N THR A 477 -1.37 -35.81 -23.56
CA THR A 477 -1.29 -35.22 -24.92
C THR A 477 -0.17 -34.20 -25.04
N ALA A 478 1.06 -34.62 -24.74
CA ALA A 478 2.24 -33.97 -25.31
C ALA A 478 2.15 -34.09 -26.84
N LEU A 479 1.67 -33.01 -27.47
CA LEU A 479 1.59 -32.87 -28.91
C LEU A 479 3.02 -33.00 -29.48
N LYS A 480 3.35 -34.18 -30.01
CA LYS A 480 4.46 -34.37 -30.98
C LYS A 480 4.13 -33.56 -32.24
N ALA A 481 4.26 -32.24 -32.16
CA ALA A 481 4.34 -31.38 -33.33
C ALA A 481 5.78 -30.93 -33.49
N THR A 482 6.58 -31.84 -34.04
CA THR A 482 7.87 -31.53 -34.64
C THR A 482 7.61 -30.64 -35.86
N ASN A 483 7.44 -29.34 -35.65
CA ASN A 483 7.54 -28.36 -36.74
C ASN A 483 9.00 -27.94 -36.87
N THR A 484 9.77 -28.80 -37.53
CA THR A 484 11.06 -28.44 -38.09
C THR A 484 10.81 -27.38 -39.16
N ARG A 485 10.98 -26.11 -38.80
CA ARG A 485 10.99 -25.02 -39.79
C ARG A 485 12.41 -24.94 -40.34
N THR A 486 12.62 -25.55 -41.50
CA THR A 486 13.86 -25.41 -42.27
C THR A 486 13.98 -23.95 -42.70
N ILE A 487 14.90 -23.21 -42.08
CA ILE A 487 15.33 -21.90 -42.58
C ILE A 487 16.50 -22.17 -43.51
N SER A 488 16.28 -22.05 -44.82
CA SER A 488 17.34 -22.02 -45.82
C SER A 488 17.99 -20.64 -45.82
N SER A 489 19.17 -20.51 -45.20
CA SER A 489 20.07 -19.35 -45.36
C SER A 489 21.52 -19.74 -45.05
N PRO A 490 22.52 -19.25 -45.82
CA PRO A 490 23.84 -19.86 -45.91
C PRO A 490 24.82 -19.30 -44.87
N HIS A 491 24.86 -19.85 -43.65
CA HIS A 491 25.96 -19.58 -42.69
C HIS A 491 26.46 -20.85 -41.98
N ALA A 492 26.45 -22.00 -42.67
CA ALA A 492 26.99 -23.26 -42.12
C ALA A 492 28.53 -23.42 -42.27
N ALA A 493 29.25 -22.41 -42.77
CA ALA A 493 30.67 -22.55 -43.13
C ALA A 493 31.70 -22.04 -42.09
N LEU A 494 31.29 -21.61 -40.89
CA LEU A 494 32.26 -21.12 -39.87
C LEU A 494 32.32 -21.94 -38.56
N ALA A 495 31.61 -23.07 -38.45
CA ALA A 495 31.61 -23.90 -37.25
C ALA A 495 32.61 -25.08 -37.26
N ARG A 496 33.51 -25.15 -38.24
CA ARG A 496 34.54 -26.20 -38.31
C ARG A 496 35.92 -25.59 -38.53
N LEU A 497 36.54 -25.10 -37.47
CA LEU A 497 38.00 -25.02 -37.29
C LEU A 497 38.32 -24.33 -35.95
N ARG A 498 38.48 -25.11 -34.89
CA ARG A 498 39.37 -24.82 -33.75
C ARG A 498 39.50 -26.06 -32.88
N THR A 499 40.32 -27.00 -33.35
CA THR A 499 40.95 -27.99 -32.48
C THR A 499 42.20 -27.32 -31.91
N ILE A 500 42.19 -26.94 -30.63
CA ILE A 500 43.42 -26.49 -29.94
C ILE A 500 44.05 -27.74 -29.29
N PRO A 501 45.33 -28.06 -29.55
CA PRO A 501 45.98 -29.23 -28.96
C PRO A 501 46.27 -29.01 -27.47
N ALA A 502 45.89 -29.99 -26.65
CA ALA A 502 46.26 -30.06 -25.24
C ALA A 502 47.74 -30.45 -25.11
N LYS A 503 48.66 -29.47 -25.10
CA LYS A 503 50.03 -29.70 -24.63
C LYS A 503 50.74 -28.39 -24.20
N ALA A 504 50.42 -27.89 -23.01
CA ALA A 504 51.28 -27.02 -22.20
C ALA A 504 50.66 -26.81 -20.80
N ALA A 505 50.73 -27.83 -19.95
CA ALA A 505 50.52 -27.67 -18.52
C ALA A 505 51.89 -27.81 -17.85
N LEU A 506 52.54 -26.68 -17.54
CA LEU A 506 53.65 -26.56 -16.57
C LEU A 506 53.96 -25.05 -16.38
N SER A 507 53.18 -24.37 -15.52
CA SER A 507 53.67 -23.27 -14.67
C SER A 507 52.65 -22.87 -13.60
N GLY A 508 52.80 -23.45 -12.41
CA GLY A 508 53.02 -22.69 -11.17
C GLY A 508 51.99 -21.73 -10.58
N PHE A 509 50.82 -21.43 -11.17
CA PHE A 509 49.82 -20.58 -10.51
C PHE A 509 48.53 -21.34 -10.19
N LYS A 510 48.14 -21.33 -8.91
CA LYS A 510 46.85 -21.84 -8.41
C LYS A 510 45.72 -20.95 -8.95
N HIS A 511 45.32 -21.15 -10.21
CA HIS A 511 44.01 -20.76 -10.66
C HIS A 511 43.00 -21.74 -10.10
N ARG A 512 42.19 -21.26 -9.14
CA ARG A 512 40.94 -21.91 -8.75
C ARG A 512 40.08 -21.97 -10.02
N LEU A 513 40.04 -23.15 -10.65
CA LEU A 513 39.09 -23.45 -11.71
C LEU A 513 37.68 -23.29 -11.13
N VAL A 514 37.07 -22.13 -11.36
CA VAL A 514 35.62 -22.00 -11.30
C VAL A 514 35.10 -22.82 -12.48
N PRO A 515 34.31 -23.89 -12.26
CA PRO A 515 33.76 -24.67 -13.35
C PRO A 515 33.01 -23.74 -14.31
N ALA A 516 33.26 -23.87 -15.61
CA ALA A 516 32.48 -23.21 -16.63
C ALA A 516 31.00 -23.49 -16.36
N VAL A 517 30.28 -22.46 -15.92
CA VAL A 517 28.84 -22.42 -15.71
C VAL A 517 28.13 -22.55 -17.05
N ALA A 518 28.04 -23.77 -17.55
CA ALA A 518 27.16 -24.13 -18.66
C ALA A 518 25.72 -24.45 -18.20
N SER A 519 25.37 -24.19 -16.93
CA SER A 519 24.13 -24.71 -16.33
C SER A 519 23.23 -23.69 -15.63
N VAL A 520 23.48 -22.38 -15.70
CA VAL A 520 22.56 -21.38 -15.12
C VAL A 520 22.28 -20.28 -16.15
N CYS A 521 21.03 -20.27 -16.63
CA CYS A 521 20.33 -19.13 -17.25
C CYS A 521 20.88 -18.49 -18.55
N HIS A 522 20.79 -19.20 -19.69
CA HIS A 522 20.71 -18.55 -21.01
C HIS A 522 19.31 -18.56 -21.63
N GLY A 523 18.32 -19.16 -20.96
CA GLY A 523 16.93 -18.93 -21.29
C GLY A 523 16.46 -17.67 -20.58
N PRO A 524 15.66 -16.78 -21.22
CA PRO A 524 14.94 -15.75 -20.47
C PRO A 524 14.25 -16.47 -19.31
N LEU A 525 14.47 -16.02 -18.08
CA LEU A 525 13.68 -16.50 -16.95
C LEU A 525 12.24 -16.39 -17.42
N ALA A 526 11.51 -17.51 -17.47
CA ALA A 526 10.12 -17.53 -17.86
C ALA A 526 9.31 -16.83 -16.76
N SER A 527 9.51 -15.53 -16.64
CA SER A 527 8.98 -14.71 -15.58
C SER A 527 7.53 -14.41 -15.96
N PRO A 528 6.56 -14.83 -15.13
CA PRO A 528 5.15 -14.66 -15.44
C PRO A 528 4.69 -13.19 -15.40
N TYR A 529 5.58 -12.25 -15.08
CA TYR A 529 5.21 -10.87 -14.76
C TYR A 529 5.40 -9.89 -15.92
N VAL A 530 6.52 -9.94 -16.66
CA VAL A 530 6.76 -8.97 -17.74
C VAL A 530 5.86 -9.28 -18.93
N GLN A 531 4.78 -8.51 -19.08
CA GLN A 531 3.86 -8.67 -20.18
C GLN A 531 4.52 -8.21 -21.47
N GLN A 532 4.76 -9.14 -22.40
CA GLN A 532 5.05 -8.80 -23.78
C GLN A 532 3.92 -7.94 -24.34
N ARG A 533 4.21 -6.67 -24.56
CA ARG A 533 3.30 -5.77 -25.26
C ARG A 533 3.54 -5.86 -26.77
N PRO A 534 2.48 -5.90 -27.59
CA PRO A 534 2.62 -5.84 -29.04
C PRO A 534 3.23 -4.52 -29.52
N ASP A 535 3.09 -3.45 -28.73
CA ASP A 535 3.61 -2.13 -29.05
C ASP A 535 5.01 -1.92 -28.44
N MET A 536 6.03 -2.17 -29.27
CA MET A 536 7.47 -2.00 -28.97
C MET A 536 7.88 -0.52 -28.92
N ASN A 537 7.12 0.30 -28.21
CA ASN A 537 7.40 1.73 -28.07
C ASN A 537 8.37 1.95 -26.92
N TYR A 538 9.66 1.89 -27.23
CA TYR A 538 10.73 2.26 -26.30
C TYR A 538 10.83 3.78 -26.17
N MET A 539 11.35 4.23 -25.03
CA MET A 539 11.78 5.61 -24.87
C MET A 539 13.01 5.85 -25.73
N THR A 540 13.06 7.00 -26.41
CA THR A 540 14.21 7.41 -27.21
C THR A 540 14.69 8.81 -26.78
N ALA A 541 15.83 9.23 -27.30
CA ALA A 541 16.36 10.59 -27.11
C ALA A 541 16.26 11.35 -28.44
N SER A 542 15.86 12.62 -28.38
CA SER A 542 15.94 13.55 -29.51
C SER A 542 16.48 14.88 -29.00
N GLY A 543 17.75 15.15 -29.31
CA GLY A 543 18.51 16.23 -28.71
C GLY A 543 18.51 16.14 -27.18
N MET A 544 18.17 17.25 -26.51
CA MET A 544 18.08 17.30 -25.05
C MET A 544 16.75 16.76 -24.47
N SER A 545 15.85 16.23 -25.30
CA SER A 545 14.56 15.71 -24.84
C SER A 545 14.51 14.19 -24.84
N THR A 546 13.96 13.63 -23.77
CA THR A 546 13.43 12.26 -23.78
C THR A 546 12.13 12.24 -24.57
N MET A 547 11.95 11.19 -25.38
CA MET A 547 10.83 11.02 -26.29
C MET A 547 10.12 9.72 -25.98
N TYR A 548 8.79 9.76 -25.91
CA TYR A 548 7.96 8.57 -25.80
C TYR A 548 6.82 8.65 -26.82
N LYS A 549 6.69 7.61 -27.65
CA LYS A 549 5.69 7.57 -28.75
C LYS A 549 5.76 8.81 -29.66
N GLY A 550 6.98 9.26 -29.95
CA GLY A 550 7.24 10.42 -30.81
C GLY A 550 6.97 11.78 -30.18
N SER A 551 6.56 11.85 -28.92
CA SER A 551 6.33 13.10 -28.20
C SER A 551 7.40 13.33 -27.13
N PRO A 552 7.91 14.56 -26.96
CA PRO A 552 8.74 14.88 -25.81
C PRO A 552 8.01 14.58 -24.51
N ILE A 553 8.72 14.00 -23.56
CA ILE A 553 8.21 13.68 -22.22
C ILE A 553 9.20 14.18 -21.19
N LYS A 554 8.70 14.78 -20.12
CA LYS A 554 9.47 15.00 -18.90
C LYS A 554 9.14 13.93 -17.86
N LEU A 555 10.17 13.46 -17.17
CA LEU A 555 10.02 12.43 -16.16
C LEU A 555 10.17 13.01 -14.76
N TYR A 556 9.25 12.63 -13.89
CA TYR A 556 9.25 12.94 -12.47
C TYR A 556 9.17 11.62 -11.73
N GLY A 557 10.20 11.32 -10.95
CA GLY A 557 10.26 10.08 -10.21
C GLY A 557 10.82 10.23 -8.80
N ALA A 558 10.79 9.10 -8.11
CA ALA A 558 11.36 8.94 -6.78
C ALA A 558 12.22 7.67 -6.75
N THR A 559 13.22 7.65 -5.86
CA THR A 559 14.04 6.46 -5.61
C THR A 559 13.38 5.56 -4.56
N ILE A 560 13.33 4.25 -4.80
CA ILE A 560 12.90 3.26 -3.80
C ILE A 560 14.11 2.79 -3.00
N TYR A 561 14.19 3.23 -1.74
CA TYR A 561 15.07 2.66 -0.72
C TYR A 561 14.24 1.83 0.25
N LEU A 562 14.41 0.51 0.23
CA LEU A 562 13.66 -0.41 1.12
C LEU A 562 14.22 -0.46 2.54
N SER A 563 14.83 0.63 3.00
CA SER A 563 15.54 0.71 4.29
C SER A 563 14.67 0.23 5.46
N THR A 564 13.39 0.65 5.47
CA THR A 564 12.40 0.30 6.49
C THR A 564 11.95 -1.17 6.44
N GLN A 565 12.18 -1.85 5.31
CA GLN A 565 11.92 -3.28 5.09
C GLN A 565 13.18 -4.15 5.27
N GLY A 566 14.30 -3.59 5.73
CA GLY A 566 15.59 -4.30 5.86
C GLY A 566 16.63 -3.90 4.80
N GLY A 567 16.38 -2.80 4.09
CA GLY A 567 17.27 -2.25 3.07
C GLY A 567 17.48 -3.23 1.93
N THR A 568 18.74 -3.39 1.54
CA THR A 568 19.13 -4.26 0.45
C THR A 568 18.74 -5.74 0.67
N ALA A 569 18.76 -6.24 1.90
CA ALA A 569 18.36 -7.62 2.19
C ALA A 569 16.86 -7.87 1.89
N ALA A 570 16.04 -6.83 1.90
CA ALA A 570 14.61 -6.94 1.63
C ALA A 570 14.34 -7.46 0.21
N TRP A 571 15.20 -7.15 -0.76
CA TRP A 571 15.08 -7.60 -2.15
C TRP A 571 15.11 -9.13 -2.30
N GLN A 572 15.62 -9.85 -1.31
CA GLN A 572 15.68 -11.31 -1.27
C GLN A 572 14.44 -11.94 -0.59
N THR A 573 13.43 -11.14 -0.28
CA THR A 573 12.14 -11.56 0.28
C THR A 573 11.00 -11.27 -0.70
N ASP A 574 9.78 -11.74 -0.44
CA ASP A 574 8.63 -11.32 -1.26
C ASP A 574 8.21 -9.89 -0.90
N LEU A 575 8.43 -8.96 -1.83
CA LEU A 575 8.13 -7.53 -1.65
C LEU A 575 6.88 -7.08 -2.39
N THR A 576 6.13 -7.98 -3.00
CA THR A 576 5.06 -7.62 -3.94
C THR A 576 4.05 -6.63 -3.36
N LEU A 577 3.63 -6.81 -2.10
CA LEU A 577 2.70 -5.88 -1.43
C LEU A 577 3.30 -4.50 -1.14
N VAL A 578 4.58 -4.46 -0.76
CA VAL A 578 5.29 -3.19 -0.49
C VAL A 578 5.48 -2.42 -1.78
N LEU A 579 5.93 -3.10 -2.84
CA LEU A 579 6.11 -2.52 -4.16
C LEU A 579 4.77 -2.05 -4.74
N ASP A 580 3.68 -2.77 -4.51
CA ASP A 580 2.33 -2.34 -4.92
C ASP A 580 1.93 -1.00 -4.30
N ASP A 581 2.13 -0.84 -2.99
CA ASP A 581 1.82 0.40 -2.27
C ASP A 581 2.71 1.56 -2.76
N LEU A 582 4.01 1.32 -2.94
CA LEU A 582 4.95 2.34 -3.42
C LEU A 582 4.61 2.85 -4.82
N PHE A 583 4.35 1.94 -5.77
CA PHE A 583 3.94 2.31 -7.13
C PHE A 583 2.59 3.05 -7.14
N PHE A 584 1.63 2.57 -6.36
CA PHE A 584 0.33 3.22 -6.24
C PHE A 584 0.45 4.65 -5.70
N ARG A 585 1.24 4.86 -4.64
CA ARG A 585 1.47 6.19 -4.06
C ARG A 585 2.20 7.12 -5.03
N ALA A 586 3.23 6.64 -5.70
CA ALA A 586 3.96 7.44 -6.68
C ALA A 586 3.03 7.90 -7.81
N TRP A 587 2.25 6.97 -8.37
CA TRP A 587 1.24 7.28 -9.38
C TRP A 587 0.20 8.29 -8.88
N LEU A 588 -0.33 8.11 -7.66
CA LEU A 588 -1.31 9.02 -7.05
C LEU A 588 -0.76 10.44 -6.85
N ASN A 589 0.54 10.56 -6.64
CA ASN A 589 1.25 11.83 -6.53
C ASN A 589 1.69 12.40 -7.89
N GLY A 590 1.23 11.83 -9.00
CA GLY A 590 1.52 12.33 -10.34
C GLY A 590 2.93 12.00 -10.84
N LEU A 591 3.70 11.20 -10.11
CA LEU A 591 4.97 10.69 -10.62
C LEU A 591 4.71 9.76 -11.80
N ASN A 592 5.63 9.82 -12.76
CA ASN A 592 5.57 8.99 -13.97
C ASN A 592 6.81 8.10 -14.12
N MET A 593 7.72 8.11 -13.14
CA MET A 593 8.92 7.28 -13.11
C MET A 593 9.21 6.80 -11.69
N ILE A 594 9.82 5.62 -11.56
CA ILE A 594 10.44 5.13 -10.33
C ILE A 594 11.88 4.75 -10.62
N ARG A 595 12.82 5.16 -9.77
CA ARG A 595 14.17 4.61 -9.75
C ARG A 595 14.24 3.48 -8.74
N ILE A 596 14.57 2.29 -9.21
CA ILE A 596 14.87 1.14 -8.36
C ILE A 596 16.39 1.01 -8.24
N THR A 597 16.90 0.74 -7.04
CA THR A 597 18.35 0.66 -6.74
C THR A 597 18.61 -0.21 -5.50
N ASP A 598 19.88 -0.36 -5.11
CA ASP A 598 20.35 -1.03 -3.89
C ASP A 598 19.85 -2.47 -3.68
N TYR A 599 19.79 -3.26 -4.76
CA TYR A 599 19.41 -4.68 -4.70
C TYR A 599 20.47 -5.59 -4.09
N TRP A 600 21.74 -5.17 -4.16
CA TRP A 600 22.89 -5.91 -3.63
C TRP A 600 23.73 -5.01 -2.71
N SER A 601 24.16 -5.53 -1.57
CA SER A 601 24.95 -4.78 -0.59
C SER A 601 26.25 -5.48 -0.29
N GLY A 602 27.24 -4.71 0.18
CA GLY A 602 28.54 -5.25 0.58
C GLY A 602 28.46 -6.19 1.80
N SER A 603 27.36 -6.15 2.54
CA SER A 603 27.09 -6.99 3.71
C SER A 603 26.40 -8.32 3.39
N GLN A 604 25.93 -8.52 2.15
CA GLN A 604 25.33 -9.79 1.75
C GLN A 604 26.40 -10.88 1.70
N SER A 605 25.99 -12.11 2.03
CA SER A 605 26.88 -13.27 1.97
C SER A 605 27.52 -13.37 0.59
N PRO A 606 28.84 -13.59 0.47
CA PRO A 606 29.52 -13.79 -0.82
C PRO A 606 28.96 -14.99 -1.61
N THR A 607 28.06 -15.79 -1.01
CA THR A 607 27.34 -16.88 -1.66
C THR A 607 26.15 -16.42 -2.51
N ILE A 608 25.69 -15.18 -2.37
CA ILE A 608 24.57 -14.66 -3.15
C ILE A 608 25.15 -14.02 -4.41
N GLY A 609 24.86 -14.62 -5.57
CA GLY A 609 25.25 -14.09 -6.87
C GLY A 609 24.30 -13.01 -7.36
N TYR A 610 24.67 -12.34 -8.46
CA TYR A 610 23.77 -11.42 -9.15
C TYR A 610 22.56 -12.15 -9.76
N ASP A 611 22.59 -13.47 -9.82
CA ASP A 611 21.55 -14.38 -10.33
C ASP A 611 20.53 -14.80 -9.27
N ASP A 612 20.50 -14.14 -8.09
CA ASP A 612 19.50 -14.40 -7.06
C ASP A 612 18.07 -14.29 -7.61
N ARG A 613 17.33 -15.40 -7.54
CA ARG A 613 16.01 -15.52 -8.15
C ARG A 613 15.00 -14.56 -7.55
N GLN A 614 14.99 -14.39 -6.22
CA GLN A 614 13.97 -13.59 -5.55
C GLN A 614 14.16 -12.10 -5.84
N THR A 615 15.41 -11.65 -5.90
CA THR A 615 15.78 -10.29 -6.32
C THR A 615 15.23 -9.99 -7.73
N TRP A 616 15.48 -10.88 -8.70
CA TRP A 616 14.95 -10.69 -10.06
C TRP A 616 13.42 -10.73 -10.13
N LEU A 617 12.75 -11.56 -9.33
CA LEU A 617 11.28 -11.55 -9.27
C LEU A 617 10.75 -10.19 -8.81
N ASN A 618 11.39 -9.55 -7.84
CA ASN A 618 10.99 -8.22 -7.37
C ASN A 618 11.30 -7.12 -8.41
N ILE A 619 12.46 -7.18 -9.10
CA ILE A 619 12.80 -6.23 -10.17
C ILE A 619 11.82 -6.36 -11.34
N ASP A 620 11.52 -7.58 -11.78
CA ASP A 620 10.53 -7.84 -12.84
C ASP A 620 9.13 -7.35 -12.44
N TYR A 621 8.79 -7.48 -11.16
CA TYR A 621 7.54 -6.97 -10.61
C TYR A 621 7.45 -5.44 -10.73
N CYS A 622 8.52 -4.70 -10.38
CA CYS A 622 8.59 -3.24 -10.57
C CYS A 622 8.37 -2.84 -12.03
N VAL A 623 9.06 -3.49 -12.97
CA VAL A 623 8.91 -3.25 -14.42
C VAL A 623 7.46 -3.47 -14.86
N THR A 624 6.84 -4.55 -14.37
CA THR A 624 5.45 -4.90 -14.65
C THR A 624 4.48 -3.86 -14.08
N LYS A 625 4.70 -3.38 -12.86
CA LYS A 625 3.85 -2.38 -12.23
C LYS A 625 3.94 -1.03 -12.91
N ALA A 626 5.14 -0.59 -13.27
CA ALA A 626 5.32 0.60 -14.08
C ALA A 626 4.52 0.50 -15.38
N GLN A 627 4.61 -0.64 -16.08
CA GLN A 627 3.86 -0.88 -17.31
C GLN A 627 2.34 -0.84 -17.10
N GLN A 628 1.84 -1.36 -15.96
CA GLN A 628 0.42 -1.34 -15.60
C GLN A 628 -0.10 0.07 -15.30
N TYR A 629 0.70 0.88 -14.60
CA TYR A 629 0.36 2.26 -14.25
C TYR A 629 0.65 3.27 -15.37
N GLY A 630 1.32 2.85 -16.46
CA GLY A 630 1.78 3.79 -17.48
C GLY A 630 2.91 4.69 -16.96
N MET A 631 3.71 4.18 -16.04
CA MET A 631 4.92 4.80 -15.53
C MET A 631 6.16 4.15 -16.15
N PHE A 632 7.33 4.72 -15.86
CA PHE A 632 8.63 4.20 -16.24
C PHE A 632 9.46 3.72 -15.04
N VAL A 633 10.42 2.86 -15.33
CA VAL A 633 11.45 2.40 -14.41
C VAL A 633 12.80 2.90 -14.89
N MET A 634 13.49 3.66 -14.06
CA MET A 634 14.94 3.80 -14.16
C MET A 634 15.58 2.60 -13.48
N MET A 635 16.23 1.75 -14.27
CA MET A 635 16.89 0.54 -13.77
C MET A 635 18.30 0.88 -13.36
N ASP A 636 18.50 1.18 -12.07
CA ASP A 636 19.83 1.46 -11.54
C ASP A 636 20.55 0.18 -11.16
N VAL A 637 21.55 -0.20 -11.95
CA VAL A 637 22.33 -1.42 -11.75
C VAL A 637 23.62 -1.18 -10.97
N SER A 638 23.80 0.01 -10.37
CA SER A 638 25.00 0.39 -9.62
C SER A 638 25.24 -0.45 -8.38
N GLY A 639 24.20 -1.11 -7.85
CA GLY A 639 24.32 -2.07 -6.73
C GLY A 639 25.32 -3.19 -7.00
N MET A 640 25.63 -3.49 -8.27
CA MET A 640 26.68 -4.44 -8.64
C MET A 640 28.07 -4.05 -8.10
N LYS A 641 28.36 -2.75 -7.90
CA LYS A 641 29.60 -2.27 -7.26
C LYS A 641 29.79 -2.89 -5.87
N ALA A 642 28.71 -2.92 -5.08
CA ALA A 642 28.73 -3.47 -3.73
C ALA A 642 28.94 -4.99 -3.76
N LEU A 643 28.28 -5.68 -4.71
CA LEU A 643 28.44 -7.12 -4.90
C LEU A 643 29.87 -7.50 -5.34
N LEU A 644 30.45 -6.78 -6.30
CA LEU A 644 31.84 -7.01 -6.74
C LEU A 644 32.82 -6.84 -5.57
N THR A 645 32.63 -5.78 -4.79
CA THR A 645 33.46 -5.53 -3.59
C THR A 645 33.34 -6.68 -2.59
N ALA A 646 32.12 -7.16 -2.30
CA ALA A 646 31.89 -8.30 -1.40
C ALA A 646 32.54 -9.61 -1.92
N GLN A 647 32.66 -9.75 -3.24
CA GLN A 647 33.34 -10.87 -3.90
C GLN A 647 34.87 -10.69 -3.98
N GLY A 648 35.43 -9.60 -3.44
CA GLY A 648 36.85 -9.27 -3.54
C GLY A 648 37.30 -8.92 -4.96
N LYS A 649 36.37 -8.49 -5.82
CA LYS A 649 36.64 -8.04 -7.18
C LYS A 649 36.68 -6.51 -7.22
N ASP A 650 37.56 -5.97 -8.07
CA ASP A 650 37.66 -4.53 -8.30
C ASP A 650 36.43 -4.02 -9.07
N PRO A 651 35.60 -3.14 -8.47
CA PRO A 651 34.43 -2.59 -9.15
C PRO A 651 34.76 -1.57 -10.25
N THR A 652 36.01 -1.09 -10.34
CA THR A 652 36.47 -0.17 -11.39
C THR A 652 37.01 -0.90 -12.63
N ASN A 653 37.14 -2.24 -12.56
CA ASN A 653 37.50 -3.05 -13.71
C ASN A 653 36.25 -3.47 -14.50
N ALA A 654 36.09 -2.92 -15.71
CA ALA A 654 34.93 -3.18 -16.56
C ALA A 654 34.70 -4.66 -16.89
N ALA A 655 35.77 -5.47 -16.96
CA ALA A 655 35.64 -6.90 -17.24
C ALA A 655 34.81 -7.65 -16.18
N ASN A 656 34.80 -7.16 -14.93
CA ASN A 656 34.03 -7.75 -13.85
C ASN A 656 32.51 -7.50 -13.97
N TRP A 657 32.09 -6.56 -14.83
CA TRP A 657 30.68 -6.21 -15.05
C TRP A 657 30.08 -6.91 -16.28
N THR A 658 30.91 -7.38 -17.22
CA THR A 658 30.47 -7.80 -18.55
C THR A 658 29.38 -8.87 -18.53
N ASP A 659 29.55 -9.92 -17.73
CA ASP A 659 28.59 -11.02 -17.64
C ASP A 659 27.24 -10.54 -17.08
N PHE A 660 27.28 -9.71 -16.05
CA PHE A 660 26.10 -9.13 -15.42
C PHE A 660 25.35 -8.18 -16.37
N LEU A 661 26.04 -7.25 -17.03
CA LEU A 661 25.40 -6.32 -17.97
C LEU A 661 24.86 -7.03 -19.22
N SER A 662 25.53 -8.10 -19.65
CA SER A 662 25.03 -8.95 -20.73
C SER A 662 23.75 -9.67 -20.31
N PHE A 663 23.71 -10.19 -19.07
CA PHE A 663 22.51 -10.79 -18.49
C PHE A 663 21.35 -9.77 -18.43
N VAL A 664 21.58 -8.56 -17.89
CA VAL A 664 20.56 -7.50 -17.77
C VAL A 664 19.98 -7.15 -19.14
N GLY A 665 20.84 -6.85 -20.12
CA GLY A 665 20.40 -6.46 -21.46
C GLY A 665 19.64 -7.58 -22.17
N LEU A 666 20.10 -8.83 -22.05
CA LEU A 666 19.40 -9.98 -22.65
C LEU A 666 18.05 -10.27 -21.98
N HIS A 667 17.92 -10.04 -20.68
CA HIS A 667 16.71 -10.34 -19.91
C HIS A 667 15.54 -9.41 -20.27
N TYR A 668 15.81 -8.12 -20.51
CA TYR A 668 14.77 -7.13 -20.82
C TYR A 668 14.61 -6.79 -22.30
N LYS A 669 15.51 -7.29 -23.15
CA LYS A 669 15.40 -7.21 -24.60
C LYS A 669 14.04 -7.74 -25.07
N ASN A 670 13.24 -6.86 -25.68
CA ASN A 670 11.89 -7.10 -26.23
C ASN A 670 10.71 -7.18 -25.26
N THR A 671 10.89 -7.03 -23.95
CA THR A 671 9.80 -7.31 -22.99
C THR A 671 9.41 -6.11 -22.13
N ALA A 672 10.36 -5.21 -21.84
CA ALA A 672 10.20 -4.19 -20.81
C ALA A 672 10.19 -2.75 -21.33
N THR A 673 9.22 -2.39 -22.18
CA THR A 673 9.07 -1.00 -22.68
C THR A 673 8.81 0.05 -21.60
N SER A 674 8.56 -0.37 -20.35
CA SER A 674 8.48 0.51 -19.18
C SER A 674 9.85 0.85 -18.58
N ILE A 675 10.95 0.20 -18.97
CA ILE A 675 12.28 0.68 -18.59
C ILE A 675 12.59 1.91 -19.45
N CYS A 676 12.86 3.06 -18.82
CA CYS A 676 13.26 4.26 -19.55
C CYS A 676 14.75 4.24 -19.90
N TRP A 677 15.62 3.91 -18.94
CA TRP A 677 17.04 3.63 -19.18
C TRP A 677 17.67 2.74 -18.12
N TYR A 678 18.84 2.17 -18.49
CA TYR A 678 19.79 1.59 -17.55
C TYR A 678 20.71 2.69 -16.99
N ASN A 679 20.81 2.77 -15.67
CA ASN A 679 21.76 3.65 -14.97
C ASN A 679 22.89 2.76 -14.43
N LEU A 680 24.11 2.92 -14.95
CA LEU A 680 25.17 1.91 -14.76
C LEU A 680 25.91 2.04 -13.43
N SER A 681 26.79 3.01 -13.28
CA SER A 681 27.61 3.20 -12.07
C SER A 681 27.79 4.69 -11.79
N GLY A 682 27.00 5.23 -10.86
CA GLY A 682 27.16 6.61 -10.41
C GLY A 682 28.33 6.81 -9.44
N GLU A 683 28.64 8.08 -9.15
CA GLU A 683 29.60 8.48 -8.10
C GLU A 683 30.95 7.77 -8.18
N PRO A 684 31.67 7.87 -9.32
CA PRO A 684 33.04 7.40 -9.37
C PRO A 684 33.93 8.25 -8.45
N SER A 685 35.03 7.67 -7.99
CA SER A 685 36.09 8.46 -7.34
C SER A 685 36.59 9.53 -8.31
N LEU A 686 36.85 10.74 -7.80
CA LEU A 686 37.40 11.83 -8.60
C LEU A 686 38.76 11.42 -9.18
N PRO A 687 38.94 11.44 -10.52
CA PRO A 687 40.25 11.16 -11.12
C PRO A 687 41.24 12.26 -10.74
N THR A 688 42.51 11.91 -10.58
CA THR A 688 43.56 12.82 -10.10
C THR A 688 44.44 13.37 -11.21
N ASP A 689 44.37 12.78 -12.41
CA ASP A 689 45.20 13.11 -13.57
C ASP A 689 44.51 12.67 -14.88
N GLN A 690 45.09 13.02 -16.02
CA GLN A 690 44.51 12.66 -17.33
C GLN A 690 44.44 11.14 -17.55
N ALA A 691 45.41 10.37 -17.07
CA ALA A 691 45.44 8.92 -17.26
C ALA A 691 44.27 8.24 -16.51
N SER A 692 43.95 8.69 -15.30
CA SER A 692 42.78 8.24 -14.54
C SER A 692 41.46 8.70 -15.15
N VAL A 693 41.41 9.87 -15.81
CA VAL A 693 40.27 10.26 -16.66
C VAL A 693 40.10 9.29 -17.82
N ASP A 694 41.16 9.03 -18.59
CA ASP A 694 41.10 8.13 -19.75
C ASP A 694 40.68 6.71 -19.34
N ALA A 695 41.18 6.22 -18.20
CA ALA A 695 40.78 4.94 -17.62
C ALA A 695 39.28 4.92 -17.27
N LEU A 696 38.77 5.99 -16.65
CA LEU A 696 37.36 6.11 -16.28
C LEU A 696 36.45 6.20 -17.52
N VAL A 697 36.87 6.93 -18.55
CA VAL A 697 36.16 7.01 -19.84
C VAL A 697 36.10 5.64 -20.51
N ASN A 698 37.22 4.91 -20.53
CA ASN A 698 37.28 3.55 -21.07
C ASN A 698 36.41 2.57 -20.27
N PHE A 699 36.37 2.71 -18.95
CA PHE A 699 35.48 1.94 -18.08
C PHE A 699 34.02 2.14 -18.49
N TYR A 700 33.52 3.39 -18.54
CA TYR A 700 32.14 3.66 -18.92
C TYR A 700 31.81 3.29 -20.37
N ALA A 701 32.74 3.51 -21.30
CA ALA A 701 32.56 3.13 -22.69
C ALA A 701 32.35 1.61 -22.82
N THR A 702 33.13 0.82 -22.06
CA THR A 702 32.97 -0.63 -22.02
C THR A 702 31.61 -1.02 -21.46
N LEU A 703 31.21 -0.49 -20.30
CA LEU A 703 29.92 -0.83 -19.69
C LEU A 703 28.73 -0.48 -20.60
N CYS A 704 28.73 0.74 -21.17
CA CYS A 704 27.66 1.19 -22.07
C CYS A 704 27.57 0.32 -23.33
N ASN A 705 28.71 0.00 -23.95
CA ASN A 705 28.75 -0.84 -25.14
C ASN A 705 28.28 -2.27 -24.87
N THR A 706 28.62 -2.84 -23.71
CA THR A 706 28.19 -4.18 -23.31
C THR A 706 26.67 -4.26 -23.19
N VAL A 707 26.05 -3.38 -22.38
CA VAL A 707 24.60 -3.42 -22.20
C VAL A 707 23.86 -3.05 -23.50
N HIS A 708 24.37 -2.08 -24.27
CA HIS A 708 23.80 -1.71 -25.57
C HIS A 708 23.77 -2.90 -26.54
N THR A 709 24.87 -3.64 -26.63
CA THR A 709 24.96 -4.83 -27.50
C THR A 709 24.00 -5.92 -27.05
N ALA A 710 23.94 -6.20 -25.75
CA ALA A 710 23.06 -7.23 -25.19
C ALA A 710 21.57 -6.90 -25.37
N ASP A 711 21.21 -5.63 -25.22
CA ASP A 711 19.85 -5.08 -25.32
C ASP A 711 19.41 -4.76 -26.76
N ASN A 712 20.27 -5.00 -27.77
CA ASN A 712 20.05 -4.55 -29.16
C ASN A 712 19.83 -3.03 -29.29
N GLY A 713 20.36 -2.23 -28.37
CA GLY A 713 20.23 -0.78 -28.36
C GLY A 713 18.79 -0.27 -28.26
N THR A 714 17.89 -1.03 -27.61
CA THR A 714 16.47 -0.64 -27.51
C THR A 714 16.20 0.40 -26.42
N HIS A 715 16.84 0.25 -25.27
CA HIS A 715 16.71 1.17 -24.14
C HIS A 715 17.79 2.26 -24.18
N LEU A 716 17.46 3.41 -23.59
CA LEU A 716 18.45 4.44 -23.30
C LEU A 716 19.42 3.94 -22.20
N ILE A 717 20.63 4.47 -22.19
CA ILE A 717 21.69 4.11 -21.26
C ILE A 717 22.29 5.40 -20.69
N SER A 718 22.60 5.37 -19.40
CA SER A 718 23.36 6.40 -18.68
C SER A 718 24.57 5.77 -18.01
N SER A 719 25.71 6.46 -18.03
CA SER A 719 26.90 6.11 -17.25
C SER A 719 26.60 5.95 -15.75
N GLY A 720 25.57 6.60 -15.23
CA GLY A 720 25.39 6.81 -13.80
C GLY A 720 25.32 8.30 -13.49
N GLY A 721 24.66 8.66 -12.39
CA GLY A 721 24.67 10.03 -11.89
C GLY A 721 26.07 10.43 -11.42
N LEU A 722 26.70 11.38 -12.11
CA LEU A 722 28.00 11.93 -11.72
C LEU A 722 27.82 13.01 -10.65
N THR A 723 28.70 13.02 -9.64
CA THR A 723 28.79 14.03 -8.58
C THR A 723 30.08 14.84 -8.73
N HIS A 724 30.21 15.95 -8.01
CA HIS A 724 31.44 16.74 -7.96
C HIS A 724 31.96 17.20 -9.33
N MET A 725 31.04 17.49 -10.26
CA MET A 725 31.37 17.92 -11.62
C MET A 725 32.00 19.31 -11.69
N ASN A 726 31.94 20.06 -10.58
CA ASN A 726 32.57 21.36 -10.37
C ASN A 726 34.02 21.24 -9.87
N ASN A 727 34.46 20.06 -9.43
CA ASN A 727 35.82 19.89 -8.93
C ASN A 727 36.83 19.95 -10.07
N VAL A 728 37.69 20.96 -10.03
CA VAL A 728 38.83 21.09 -10.94
C VAL A 728 39.89 20.07 -10.55
N VAL A 729 40.23 19.18 -11.47
CA VAL A 729 41.33 18.23 -11.31
C VAL A 729 42.61 18.92 -11.77
N SER A 730 43.63 18.94 -10.91
CA SER A 730 44.91 19.58 -11.22
C SER A 730 45.50 19.03 -12.53
N GLY A 731 45.87 19.92 -13.44
CA GLY A 731 46.44 19.55 -14.75
C GLY A 731 45.42 19.19 -15.83
N ILE A 732 44.11 19.32 -15.57
CA ILE A 732 43.05 19.11 -16.57
C ILE A 732 42.35 20.43 -16.86
N SER A 733 42.42 20.89 -18.11
CA SER A 733 41.73 22.09 -18.59
C SER A 733 40.23 21.87 -18.60
N TYR A 734 39.46 22.88 -18.17
CA TYR A 734 38.00 22.88 -18.26
C TYR A 734 37.49 22.81 -19.72
N PRO A 735 36.38 22.11 -20.03
CA PRO A 735 35.54 21.32 -19.12
C PRO A 735 36.22 20.02 -18.65
N THR A 736 36.00 19.68 -17.38
CA THR A 736 36.76 18.71 -16.58
C THR A 736 36.55 17.23 -16.98
N TRP A 737 37.07 16.31 -16.17
CA TRP A 737 37.10 14.84 -16.33
C TRP A 737 35.82 14.15 -16.82
N TRP A 738 34.63 14.69 -16.55
CA TRP A 738 33.35 14.08 -16.93
C TRP A 738 32.96 14.34 -18.39
N TYR A 739 33.50 15.39 -19.01
CA TYR A 739 33.10 15.81 -20.37
C TYR A 739 33.24 14.68 -21.39
N PRO A 740 34.38 13.95 -21.47
CA PRO A 740 34.52 12.87 -22.43
C PRO A 740 33.54 11.70 -22.21
N ILE A 741 33.06 11.48 -20.98
CA ILE A 741 32.06 10.44 -20.67
C ILE A 741 30.71 10.79 -21.31
N PHE A 742 30.30 12.07 -21.25
CA PHE A 742 29.04 12.54 -21.81
C PHE A 742 29.13 12.83 -23.31
N ALA A 743 30.23 13.40 -23.79
CA ALA A 743 30.38 13.79 -25.18
C ALA A 743 30.81 12.62 -26.09
N ASN A 744 31.81 11.84 -25.67
CA ASN A 744 32.52 10.94 -26.59
C ASN A 744 31.96 9.50 -26.59
N ILE A 745 31.20 9.10 -25.57
CA ILE A 745 30.59 7.77 -25.51
C ILE A 745 29.23 7.81 -26.21
N ALA A 746 29.16 7.34 -27.45
CA ALA A 746 27.94 7.37 -28.26
C ALA A 746 26.79 6.56 -27.63
N THR A 747 27.10 5.42 -27.00
CA THR A 747 26.13 4.55 -26.32
C THR A 747 25.67 5.08 -24.96
N ASN A 748 26.30 6.13 -24.43
CA ASN A 748 25.81 6.86 -23.26
C ASN A 748 24.78 7.90 -23.73
N THR A 749 23.52 7.49 -23.84
CA THR A 749 22.47 8.29 -24.50
C THR A 749 21.79 9.33 -23.61
N ILE A 750 21.94 9.23 -22.28
CA ILE A 750 21.44 10.22 -21.30
C ILE A 750 22.59 10.65 -20.40
N CYS A 751 22.72 11.95 -20.17
CA CYS A 751 23.66 12.50 -19.21
C CYS A 751 23.00 12.56 -17.83
N SER A 752 23.44 11.73 -16.90
CA SER A 752 22.90 11.73 -15.54
C SER A 752 23.82 12.43 -14.55
N ILE A 753 23.23 13.29 -13.72
CA ILE A 753 23.91 14.03 -12.66
C ILE A 753 23.23 13.72 -11.32
N LYS A 754 23.95 13.97 -10.23
CA LYS A 754 23.38 14.00 -8.88
C LYS A 754 23.75 15.31 -8.20
N ASP A 755 22.88 15.75 -7.31
CA ASP A 755 22.97 17.04 -6.64
C ASP A 755 22.55 16.91 -5.17
N TYR A 756 23.50 17.06 -4.25
CA TYR A 756 23.24 16.91 -2.81
C TYR A 756 23.51 18.18 -2.02
N SER A 757 23.87 19.28 -2.69
CA SER A 757 24.37 20.47 -2.01
C SER A 757 23.97 21.75 -2.71
N VAL A 758 23.93 22.84 -1.95
CA VAL A 758 23.73 24.18 -2.51
C VAL A 758 24.78 24.51 -3.59
N ASN A 759 25.99 23.95 -3.46
CA ASN A 759 27.05 24.11 -4.45
C ASN A 759 26.75 23.37 -5.75
N ASP A 760 26.22 22.15 -5.67
CA ASP A 760 25.81 21.37 -6.83
C ASP A 760 24.62 22.07 -7.55
N LEU A 761 23.64 22.60 -6.80
CA LEU A 761 22.51 23.37 -7.34
C LEU A 761 22.93 24.64 -8.08
N ALA A 762 23.84 25.41 -7.49
CA ALA A 762 24.40 26.59 -8.15
C ALA A 762 25.10 26.22 -9.47
N TYR A 763 25.69 25.02 -9.52
CA TYR A 763 26.39 24.51 -10.68
C TYR A 763 25.47 24.01 -11.80
N LEU A 764 24.19 23.71 -11.53
CA LEU A 764 23.23 23.25 -12.56
C LEU A 764 23.11 24.21 -13.75
N SER A 765 23.07 25.52 -13.50
CA SER A 765 23.06 26.56 -14.54
C SER A 765 24.33 26.57 -15.39
N THR A 766 25.47 26.26 -14.75
CA THR A 766 26.78 26.15 -15.40
C THR A 766 26.83 24.89 -16.26
N ILE A 767 26.30 23.75 -15.79
CA ILE A 767 26.22 22.49 -16.55
C ILE A 767 25.53 22.71 -17.89
N GLN A 768 24.36 23.36 -17.92
CA GLN A 768 23.68 23.61 -19.20
C GLN A 768 24.51 24.50 -20.13
N SER A 769 25.14 25.54 -19.59
CA SER A 769 26.00 26.43 -20.37
C SER A 769 27.17 25.65 -20.97
N ILE A 770 27.77 24.72 -20.22
CA ILE A 770 28.82 23.82 -20.73
C ILE A 770 28.27 22.89 -21.80
N PHE A 771 27.14 22.25 -21.57
CA PHE A 771 26.53 21.31 -22.53
C PHE A 771 26.25 22.00 -23.85
N THR A 772 25.69 23.22 -23.79
CA THR A 772 25.43 24.06 -24.96
C THR A 772 26.74 24.46 -25.64
N ALA A 773 27.70 24.99 -24.88
CA ALA A 773 28.99 25.46 -25.42
C ALA A 773 29.81 24.33 -26.08
N ASN A 774 29.61 23.09 -25.64
CA ASN A 774 30.35 21.92 -26.15
C ASN A 774 29.48 20.98 -26.99
N ASN A 775 28.30 21.43 -27.46
CA ASN A 775 27.41 20.65 -28.33
C ASN A 775 27.05 19.25 -27.79
N ILE A 776 26.90 19.10 -26.46
CA ILE A 776 26.40 17.86 -25.86
C ILE A 776 24.88 17.82 -26.06
N ASN A 777 24.44 17.28 -27.19
CA ASN A 777 23.04 17.23 -27.58
C ASN A 777 22.34 15.95 -27.07
N LYS A 778 22.34 15.75 -25.74
CA LYS A 778 21.75 14.58 -25.07
C LYS A 778 20.82 15.02 -23.93
N PRO A 779 19.78 14.25 -23.58
CA PRO A 779 18.92 14.59 -22.46
C PRO A 779 19.69 14.56 -21.14
N ILE A 780 19.38 15.51 -20.25
CA ILE A 780 19.97 15.62 -18.92
C ILE A 780 18.96 15.12 -17.90
N SER A 781 19.39 14.20 -17.04
CA SER A 781 18.58 13.70 -15.94
C SER A 781 19.28 13.93 -14.61
N CYS A 782 18.57 14.53 -13.65
CA CYS A 782 19.02 14.59 -12.27
C CYS A 782 18.50 13.33 -11.56
N ASN A 783 19.34 12.29 -11.45
CA ASN A 783 18.91 10.96 -11.00
C ASN A 783 18.85 10.82 -9.47
N GLU A 784 19.34 11.83 -8.76
CA GLU A 784 19.23 11.94 -7.32
C GLU A 784 19.44 13.40 -6.94
N PHE A 785 18.43 14.02 -6.33
CA PHE A 785 18.60 15.32 -5.69
C PHE A 785 17.80 15.43 -4.41
N GLY A 786 18.40 16.06 -3.41
CA GLY A 786 17.76 16.36 -2.13
C GLY A 786 18.76 17.02 -1.19
N ALA A 787 18.30 17.99 -0.41
CA ALA A 787 19.10 18.57 0.66
C ALA A 787 19.13 17.60 1.86
N GLN A 788 20.23 17.55 2.62
CA GLN A 788 20.20 16.88 3.92
C GLN A 788 19.09 17.50 4.78
N GLN A 789 18.37 16.72 5.59
CA GLN A 789 17.38 17.26 6.53
C GLN A 789 18.02 18.29 7.49
N GLU A 790 19.32 18.16 7.75
CA GLU A 790 20.16 19.10 8.49
C GLU A 790 20.47 20.40 7.73
N GLN A 791 20.45 20.39 6.39
CA GLN A 791 20.53 21.59 5.56
C GLN A 791 19.16 22.30 5.45
N GLY A 792 18.07 21.62 5.80
CA GLY A 792 16.78 22.22 6.13
C GLY A 792 16.64 22.60 7.62
N SER A 793 17.52 22.08 8.49
CA SER A 793 17.60 22.44 9.91
C SER A 793 18.53 23.64 10.09
N PRO A 794 18.15 24.64 10.91
CA PRO A 794 18.77 25.95 10.87
C PRO A 794 20.10 25.98 11.62
N THR A 795 21.21 25.68 10.95
CA THR A 795 22.51 26.28 11.29
C THR A 795 23.22 26.72 10.03
N PHE A 796 22.69 27.75 9.39
CA PHE A 796 23.53 28.61 8.56
C PHE A 796 24.57 29.29 9.47
N PRO A 797 25.84 29.44 9.05
CA PRO A 797 26.77 30.29 9.77
C PRO A 797 26.15 31.70 9.88
N VAL A 798 25.99 32.19 11.11
CA VAL A 798 25.56 33.56 11.35
C VAL A 798 26.59 34.48 10.71
N PHE A 799 26.23 35.11 9.60
CA PHE A 799 27.03 36.20 9.04
C PHE A 799 26.86 37.42 9.94
N THR A 800 27.80 37.64 10.86
CA THR A 800 27.91 38.94 11.54
C THR A 800 28.44 39.96 10.54
N ASN A 801 27.54 40.83 10.07
CA ASN A 801 27.91 41.98 9.27
C ASN A 801 28.48 43.07 10.19
N THR A 802 29.81 43.16 10.28
CA THR A 802 30.46 44.32 10.89
C THR A 802 30.58 45.40 9.83
N LEU A 803 29.66 46.38 9.83
CA LEU A 803 29.83 47.60 9.04
C LEU A 803 31.09 48.31 9.54
N ALA A 804 32.08 48.50 8.66
CA ALA A 804 33.34 49.15 9.00
C ALA A 804 33.17 50.64 9.39
N ALA A 805 32.01 51.25 9.12
CA ALA A 805 31.66 52.60 9.56
C ALA A 805 30.12 52.82 9.62
N PRO A 806 29.61 53.78 10.42
CA PRO A 806 28.21 54.18 10.41
C PRO A 806 27.79 54.70 9.03
N ILE A 807 26.70 54.18 8.47
CA ILE A 807 26.12 54.73 7.22
C ILE A 807 25.30 55.96 7.61
N THR A 808 25.72 57.15 7.18
CA THR A 808 24.88 58.36 7.25
C THR A 808 23.71 58.27 6.29
N GLN A 809 22.53 58.71 6.73
CA GLN A 809 21.31 58.73 5.93
C GLN A 809 21.55 59.49 4.61
N GLY A 810 21.40 58.81 3.47
CA GLY A 810 21.65 59.36 2.13
C GLY A 810 23.03 59.06 1.51
N GLY A 811 23.92 58.33 2.19
CA GLY A 811 25.19 57.90 1.62
C GLY A 811 25.07 56.70 0.68
N ALA A 812 25.67 56.78 -0.51
CA ALA A 812 25.80 55.65 -1.42
C ALA A 812 26.76 54.60 -0.81
N VAL A 813 26.30 53.36 -0.71
CA VAL A 813 27.13 52.24 -0.25
C VAL A 813 27.90 51.71 -1.47
N THR A 814 29.14 52.15 -1.63
CA THR A 814 29.96 51.79 -2.80
C THR A 814 30.63 50.42 -2.69
N SER A 815 30.72 49.83 -1.49
CA SER A 815 31.12 48.44 -1.29
C SER A 815 30.71 47.93 0.10
N LEU A 816 30.29 46.66 0.17
CA LEU A 816 30.19 45.88 1.41
C LEU A 816 31.32 44.84 1.41
N THR A 817 32.09 44.76 2.49
CA THR A 817 33.14 43.74 2.64
C THR A 817 32.73 42.78 3.75
N PHE A 818 32.65 41.49 3.44
CA PHE A 818 32.39 40.44 4.42
C PHE A 818 33.72 39.84 4.87
N THR A 819 33.90 39.65 6.17
CA THR A 819 35.06 38.94 6.74
C THR A 819 34.57 37.64 7.36
N ALA A 820 34.95 36.49 6.78
CA ALA A 820 34.68 35.19 7.41
C ALA A 820 35.59 34.97 8.63
N PRO A 821 35.16 34.21 9.63
CA PRO A 821 36.03 33.76 10.71
C PRO A 821 37.24 33.00 10.16
N ILE A 822 38.42 33.24 10.76
CA ILE A 822 39.67 32.56 10.43
C ILE A 822 39.43 31.03 10.44
N ASN A 823 39.82 30.36 9.34
CA ASN A 823 39.68 28.92 9.01
C ASN A 823 38.47 28.52 8.15
N GLN A 824 37.66 29.45 7.64
CA GLN A 824 36.72 29.16 6.54
C GLN A 824 37.18 29.83 5.25
N GLN A 825 37.52 29.03 4.24
CA GLN A 825 37.81 29.52 2.89
C GLN A 825 36.52 30.08 2.28
N ILE A 826 36.46 31.39 2.09
CA ILE A 826 35.48 32.00 1.16
C ILE A 826 35.97 31.67 -0.25
N LEU A 827 35.42 30.62 -0.85
CA LEU A 827 35.65 30.31 -2.25
C LEU A 827 34.93 31.34 -3.12
N ALA A 828 35.70 32.01 -3.99
CA ALA A 828 35.23 33.01 -4.92
C ALA A 828 34.26 32.40 -5.94
N GLY A 829 32.96 32.50 -5.64
CA GLY A 829 31.87 32.12 -6.54
C GLY A 829 30.62 32.99 -6.45
N THR A 830 30.55 33.91 -5.47
CA THR A 830 29.36 34.75 -5.28
C THR A 830 29.77 36.15 -4.82
N ILE A 831 30.06 37.03 -5.78
CA ILE A 831 30.04 38.47 -5.57
C ILE A 831 28.85 39.00 -6.35
N LEU A 832 27.91 39.63 -5.64
CA LEU A 832 27.01 40.62 -6.22
C LEU A 832 27.87 41.72 -6.84
N SER A 833 28.17 41.66 -8.14
CA SER A 833 28.51 42.86 -8.89
C SER A 833 27.23 43.40 -9.53
N LEU A 834 26.57 44.33 -8.83
CA LEU A 834 25.69 45.28 -9.50
C LEU A 834 26.60 46.26 -10.24
N THR A 835 26.99 45.95 -11.49
CA THR A 835 27.57 46.96 -12.37
C THR A 835 26.44 47.76 -12.99
N GLY A 836 26.00 48.78 -12.25
CA GLY A 836 25.04 49.78 -12.68
C GLY A 836 25.04 50.95 -11.71
N THR A 837 24.99 52.18 -12.22
CA THR A 837 24.87 53.42 -11.45
C THR A 837 23.47 53.58 -10.86
N GLU A 838 23.04 52.65 -10.02
CA GLU A 838 21.71 52.65 -9.42
C GLU A 838 21.76 53.01 -7.93
N ASN A 839 20.83 53.89 -7.52
CA ASN A 839 20.67 54.29 -6.14
C ASN A 839 19.77 53.28 -5.41
N CYS A 840 20.35 52.40 -4.61
CA CYS A 840 19.58 51.55 -3.68
C CYS A 840 19.28 52.32 -2.39
N THR A 841 18.02 52.30 -1.92
CA THR A 841 17.65 52.91 -0.62
C THR A 841 17.49 51.80 0.42
N VAL A 842 18.33 51.80 1.46
CA VAL A 842 18.23 50.86 2.59
C VAL A 842 17.58 51.56 3.77
N ALA A 843 16.39 51.12 4.18
CA ALA A 843 15.72 51.64 5.36
C ALA A 843 16.17 50.86 6.60
N THR A 844 16.91 51.53 7.51
CA THR A 844 17.28 50.99 8.82
C THR A 844 16.55 51.75 9.93
N THR A 845 16.14 51.07 11.00
CA THR A 845 15.61 51.72 12.21
C THR A 845 16.77 52.07 13.13
N THR A 846 16.87 53.34 13.51
CA THR A 846 17.94 53.85 14.38
C THR A 846 17.75 53.45 15.83
N SER A 847 18.65 52.62 16.36
CA SER A 847 19.24 52.82 17.69
C SER A 847 20.46 51.89 17.89
N SER A 848 21.64 52.51 17.90
CA SER A 848 22.93 52.08 18.48
C SER A 848 23.23 50.58 18.69
N GLY A 849 24.19 50.07 17.91
CA GLY A 849 25.12 49.02 18.37
C GLY A 849 25.07 47.68 17.64
N THR A 850 26.01 47.49 16.71
CA THR A 850 26.62 46.22 16.25
C THR A 850 25.80 45.12 15.55
N SER A 851 24.51 45.31 15.27
CA SER A 851 23.81 44.51 14.25
C SER A 851 22.54 45.23 13.81
N LEU A 852 22.45 45.64 12.54
CA LEU A 852 21.24 46.21 11.97
C LEU A 852 20.56 45.16 11.08
N ALA A 853 19.34 44.76 11.44
CA ALA A 853 18.50 43.96 10.56
C ALA A 853 18.09 44.82 9.34
N VAL A 854 18.42 44.33 8.14
CA VAL A 854 17.94 44.95 6.90
C VAL A 854 16.48 44.55 6.73
N ASN A 855 15.60 45.51 6.92
CA ASN A 855 14.16 45.26 6.92
C ASN A 855 13.59 45.05 5.50
N SER A 856 14.10 45.75 4.49
CA SER A 856 13.64 45.60 3.10
C SER A 856 14.69 46.04 2.10
N PHE A 857 14.70 45.37 0.95
CA PHE A 857 15.43 45.78 -0.26
C PHE A 857 14.41 46.01 -1.37
N THR A 858 14.50 47.13 -2.08
CA THR A 858 13.58 47.45 -3.18
C THR A 858 14.41 47.95 -4.37
N ALA A 859 14.37 47.21 -5.47
CA ALA A 859 14.87 47.67 -6.77
C ALA A 859 13.72 48.40 -7.48
N THR A 860 13.99 49.60 -8.00
CA THR A 860 12.94 50.56 -8.38
C THR A 860 12.44 50.42 -9.82
N PHE A 861 12.99 49.49 -10.63
CA PHE A 861 12.54 49.26 -12.01
C PHE A 861 12.39 47.77 -12.37
N ALA A 862 11.51 47.51 -13.35
CA ALA A 862 11.25 46.19 -13.91
C ALA A 862 12.49 45.66 -14.68
N HIS A 863 13.01 44.52 -14.25
CA HIS A 863 14.09 43.80 -14.92
C HIS A 863 13.65 43.27 -16.29
N ARG A 864 14.58 43.19 -17.26
CA ARG A 864 14.29 42.61 -18.57
C ARG A 864 14.35 41.09 -18.48
N SER A 865 13.64 40.40 -19.37
CA SER A 865 13.77 38.95 -19.54
C SER A 865 15.23 38.59 -19.84
N GLY A 866 15.92 37.95 -18.89
CA GLY A 866 17.34 37.57 -19.00
C GLY A 866 18.25 38.09 -17.87
N ASP A 867 17.77 38.99 -17.02
CA ASP A 867 18.53 39.41 -15.82
C ASP A 867 18.48 38.30 -14.76
N ALA A 868 19.64 37.83 -14.29
CA ALA A 868 19.73 36.81 -13.23
C ALA A 868 19.84 37.46 -11.84
N VAL A 869 18.77 37.39 -11.04
CA VAL A 869 18.77 37.79 -9.63
C VAL A 869 18.71 36.55 -8.74
N THR A 870 19.86 36.15 -8.18
CA THR A 870 19.94 35.02 -7.23
C THR A 870 19.67 35.52 -5.81
N ALA A 871 18.48 35.22 -5.26
CA ALA A 871 18.20 35.43 -3.84
C ALA A 871 18.43 34.13 -3.06
N LEU A 872 19.44 34.11 -2.18
CA LEU A 872 19.64 33.05 -1.18
C LEU A 872 18.73 33.35 0.02
N GLY A 873 17.91 32.38 0.40
CA GLY A 873 17.01 32.48 1.56
C GLY A 873 17.78 32.43 2.87
N PHE A 874 17.57 33.41 3.75
CA PHE A 874 17.97 33.36 5.16
C PHE A 874 16.92 32.56 5.96
N ALA A 875 17.38 31.63 6.80
CA ALA A 875 16.51 31.00 7.79
C ALA A 875 16.31 31.95 8.99
N ASP A 876 15.06 32.16 9.40
CA ASP A 876 14.67 32.84 10.65
C ASP A 876 14.09 31.80 11.62
N VAL A 877 14.21 32.03 12.93
CA VAL A 877 13.83 31.12 14.03
C VAL A 877 12.33 30.81 14.10
N ASP A 878 11.50 31.53 13.35
CA ASP A 878 10.03 31.42 13.38
C ASP A 878 9.41 30.68 12.17
N HIS A 879 10.21 30.02 11.31
CA HIS A 879 9.70 29.29 10.13
C HIS A 879 9.49 27.79 10.36
N SER A 880 8.44 27.24 9.77
CA SER A 880 8.22 25.80 9.70
C SER A 880 9.12 25.17 8.64
N LEU A 881 9.64 23.97 8.90
CA LEU A 881 10.44 23.18 7.94
C LEU A 881 9.71 23.03 6.58
N GLY A 882 8.38 23.00 6.60
CA GLY A 882 7.54 22.84 5.40
C GLY A 882 7.58 24.01 4.42
N ASP A 883 7.84 25.24 4.88
CA ASP A 883 7.89 26.43 4.03
C ASP A 883 9.23 26.56 3.30
N THR A 884 10.34 26.28 3.98
CA THR A 884 11.69 26.23 3.40
C THR A 884 11.77 25.21 2.29
N VAL A 885 11.21 24.02 2.54
CA VAL A 885 11.18 22.94 1.55
C VAL A 885 10.31 23.30 0.35
N ASN A 886 9.12 23.87 0.56
CA ASN A 886 8.24 24.30 -0.52
C ASN A 886 8.92 25.33 -1.43
N ASN A 887 9.62 26.30 -0.85
CA ASN A 887 10.39 27.30 -1.59
C ASN A 887 11.58 26.67 -2.34
N PHE A 888 12.26 25.69 -1.74
CA PHE A 888 13.36 24.95 -2.37
C PHE A 888 12.90 24.20 -3.62
N TYR A 889 11.89 23.34 -3.50
CA TYR A 889 11.34 22.62 -4.66
C TYR A 889 10.69 23.58 -5.66
N GLY A 890 10.04 24.63 -5.17
CA GLY A 890 9.50 25.71 -5.98
C GLY A 890 10.54 26.39 -6.87
N ALA A 891 11.73 26.65 -6.31
CA ALA A 891 12.88 27.15 -7.02
C ALA A 891 13.44 26.13 -8.02
N VAL A 892 13.68 24.88 -7.60
CA VAL A 892 14.20 23.81 -8.48
C VAL A 892 13.28 23.57 -9.68
N PHE A 893 11.97 23.60 -9.48
CA PHE A 893 11.00 23.39 -10.56
C PHE A 893 10.61 24.66 -11.32
N GLY A 894 11.11 25.83 -10.91
CA GLY A 894 10.73 27.13 -11.48
C GLY A 894 9.24 27.45 -11.33
N THR A 895 8.56 26.88 -10.32
CA THR A 895 7.11 27.07 -10.09
C THR A 895 6.81 28.24 -9.16
N VAL A 896 7.81 28.78 -8.45
CA VAL A 896 7.65 29.92 -7.54
C VAL A 896 8.30 31.16 -8.15
N THR A 897 7.47 32.13 -8.55
CA THR A 897 7.90 33.48 -8.98
C THR A 897 7.84 34.51 -7.84
N SER A 898 7.24 34.15 -6.70
CA SER A 898 7.14 34.96 -5.49
C SER A 898 7.09 34.05 -4.26
N LEU A 899 8.03 34.22 -3.32
CA LEU A 899 8.11 33.41 -2.10
C LEU A 899 6.88 33.65 -1.20
N LEU A 900 6.28 32.57 -0.69
CA LEU A 900 5.15 32.68 0.24
C LEU A 900 5.65 33.11 1.63
N LYS A 901 5.20 34.30 2.05
CA LYS A 901 5.25 34.93 3.38
C LYS A 901 6.50 34.67 4.24
N TRP A 902 7.33 35.71 4.31
CA TRP A 902 8.38 35.91 5.30
C TRP A 902 7.80 36.78 6.45
N ASN A 903 7.30 36.15 7.51
CA ASN A 903 6.81 36.76 8.77
C ASN A 903 5.44 37.51 8.73
N ASN A 904 4.88 37.80 9.91
CA ASN A 904 3.53 38.35 10.19
C ASN A 904 3.29 39.83 9.76
N GLY A 905 4.04 40.37 8.80
CA GLY A 905 3.83 41.70 8.23
C GLY A 905 3.96 41.68 6.70
N PRO A 906 3.25 42.55 5.96
CA PRO A 906 3.31 42.54 4.50
C PRO A 906 4.70 42.99 4.02
N ARG A 907 5.51 42.04 3.54
CA ARG A 907 6.69 42.32 2.73
C ARG A 907 6.64 41.48 1.46
N THR A 908 6.82 42.14 0.32
CA THR A 908 6.84 41.52 -1.00
C THR A 908 8.30 41.32 -1.39
N LEU A 909 8.75 40.06 -1.46
CA LEU A 909 9.98 39.70 -2.17
C LEU A 909 9.60 39.29 -3.59
N VAL A 910 9.98 40.11 -4.57
CA VAL A 910 9.86 39.78 -5.98
C VAL A 910 11.15 39.08 -6.40
N ALA A 911 11.12 37.76 -6.49
CA ALA A 911 12.21 37.01 -7.10
C ALA A 911 12.00 37.02 -8.62
N THR A 912 12.63 37.96 -9.32
CA THR A 912 12.40 38.12 -10.77
C THR A 912 13.01 37.02 -11.64
N SER A 913 13.90 36.17 -11.10
CA SER A 913 14.38 34.98 -11.81
C SER A 913 15.11 33.98 -10.90
N VAL A 914 14.44 32.94 -10.44
CA VAL A 914 15.16 31.72 -10.06
C VAL A 914 15.20 30.85 -11.30
N ALA A 915 16.39 30.66 -11.89
CA ALA A 915 16.56 29.72 -12.98
C ALA A 915 16.44 28.30 -12.43
N GLY A 916 15.20 27.86 -12.20
CA GLY A 916 14.91 26.49 -11.81
C GLY A 916 15.45 25.51 -12.85
N GLY A 917 15.72 24.28 -12.42
CA GLY A 917 16.13 23.16 -13.27
C GLY A 917 15.33 23.06 -14.58
N ASP A 918 14.08 23.51 -14.55
CA ASP A 918 13.15 23.43 -15.65
C ASP A 918 13.48 24.41 -16.79
N GLN A 919 14.13 25.54 -16.44
CA GLN A 919 14.67 26.53 -17.39
C GLN A 919 15.96 26.06 -18.05
N ILE A 920 16.64 25.06 -17.46
CA ILE A 920 17.93 24.56 -17.96
C ILE A 920 17.83 23.28 -18.81
N GLY A 921 16.60 22.87 -19.17
CA GLY A 921 16.38 21.76 -20.10
C GLY A 921 16.57 20.36 -19.50
N ILE A 922 16.53 20.22 -18.17
CA ILE A 922 16.50 18.89 -17.53
C ILE A 922 15.23 18.16 -17.98
N SER A 923 15.41 16.97 -18.55
CA SER A 923 14.32 16.14 -19.06
C SER A 923 13.75 15.20 -18.00
N SER A 924 14.43 15.04 -16.87
CA SER A 924 14.04 14.11 -15.82
C SER A 924 14.56 14.52 -14.44
N TYR A 925 13.68 14.43 -13.44
CA TYR A 925 13.98 14.63 -12.03
C TYR A 925 13.65 13.37 -11.24
N VAL A 926 14.63 12.90 -10.46
CA VAL A 926 14.42 11.86 -9.47
C VAL A 926 14.66 12.44 -8.10
N VAL A 927 13.59 12.62 -7.36
CA VAL A 927 13.68 13.13 -6.00
C VAL A 927 14.35 12.07 -5.13
N TRP A 928 15.44 12.47 -4.49
CA TRP A 928 16.05 11.71 -3.42
C TRP A 928 15.26 11.98 -2.15
N ASN A 929 14.69 10.92 -1.60
CA ASN A 929 14.45 10.82 -0.17
C ASN A 929 13.68 12.01 0.48
N GLU A 930 12.40 12.22 0.13
CA GLU A 930 11.51 13.12 0.92
C GLU A 930 10.91 12.42 2.14
N GLY A 931 11.56 11.36 2.62
CA GLY A 931 11.09 10.62 3.76
C GLY A 931 11.66 11.12 5.06
N ASP A 932 10.86 11.04 6.13
CA ASP A 932 11.39 11.21 7.48
C ASP A 932 12.52 10.20 7.70
N GLN A 933 13.65 10.69 8.20
CA GLN A 933 14.70 9.82 8.69
C GLN A 933 14.17 9.04 9.91
N ILE A 934 13.68 7.83 9.68
CA ILE A 934 13.22 6.96 10.76
C ILE A 934 14.40 6.26 11.47
N SER A 935 15.60 6.28 10.88
CA SER A 935 16.85 5.83 11.51
C SER A 935 18.09 6.43 10.82
N SER A 936 19.28 6.27 11.42
CA SER A 936 20.56 6.77 10.86
C SER A 936 20.87 6.30 9.43
N THR A 937 20.19 5.26 8.95
CA THR A 937 20.31 4.73 7.58
C THR A 937 18.96 4.47 6.91
N GLY A 938 17.84 4.91 7.51
CA GLY A 938 16.50 4.54 7.06
C GLY A 938 15.54 5.72 6.98
N TYR A 939 14.72 5.71 5.94
CA TYR A 939 13.85 6.82 5.57
C TYR A 939 12.50 6.32 5.03
N ASP A 940 11.40 7.01 5.40
CA ASP A 940 10.03 6.69 4.94
C ASP A 940 9.59 7.58 3.78
N VAL A 941 9.64 7.08 2.54
CA VAL A 941 9.27 7.80 1.30
C VAL A 941 7.79 8.22 1.17
N SER A 942 6.99 8.09 2.24
CA SER A 942 5.58 8.47 2.21
C SER A 942 5.36 9.98 2.30
N ASN A 943 4.30 10.46 1.64
CA ASN A 943 3.81 11.84 1.72
C ASN A 943 3.41 12.32 3.13
N ARG A 944 3.62 11.49 4.17
CA ARG A 944 3.28 11.83 5.56
C ARG A 944 4.23 12.89 6.13
N ALA A 945 5.51 12.82 5.80
CA ALA A 945 6.52 13.69 6.41
C ALA A 945 6.48 15.11 5.83
N GLN A 946 6.37 15.25 4.50
CA GLN A 946 6.43 16.54 3.81
C GLN A 946 5.36 16.69 2.71
N PRO A 947 4.06 16.77 3.08
CA PRO A 947 2.98 16.84 2.10
C PRO A 947 3.03 18.06 1.18
N SER A 948 3.65 19.17 1.60
CA SER A 948 3.82 20.38 0.79
C SER A 948 4.78 20.17 -0.37
N ALA A 949 5.92 19.52 -0.15
CA ALA A 949 6.92 19.20 -1.17
C ALA A 949 6.35 18.32 -2.28
N TRP A 950 5.71 17.22 -1.86
CA TRP A 950 4.97 16.32 -2.75
C TRP A 950 3.89 17.03 -3.56
N GLN A 951 3.21 18.02 -2.97
CA GLN A 951 2.21 18.80 -3.70
C GLN A 951 2.83 19.67 -4.80
N VAL A 952 4.01 20.25 -4.58
CA VAL A 952 4.75 21.00 -5.62
C VAL A 952 5.15 20.08 -6.76
N ILE A 953 5.79 18.94 -6.44
CA ILE A 953 6.21 17.94 -7.43
C ILE A 953 5.01 17.47 -8.23
N LYS A 954 3.91 17.12 -7.55
CA LYS A 954 2.66 16.70 -8.17
C LYS A 954 2.12 17.76 -9.12
N ASN A 955 2.00 19.00 -8.66
CA ASN A 955 1.48 20.09 -9.48
C ASN A 955 2.34 20.30 -10.73
N LYS A 956 3.67 20.24 -10.57
CA LYS A 956 4.61 20.37 -11.68
C LYS A 956 4.50 19.21 -12.67
N ALA A 957 4.55 17.97 -12.19
CA ALA A 957 4.43 16.77 -13.01
C ALA A 957 3.10 16.74 -13.80
N LEU A 958 2.00 17.18 -13.16
CA LEU A 958 0.69 17.27 -13.81
C LEU A 958 0.58 18.40 -14.83
N GLY A 959 1.40 19.45 -14.70
CA GLY A 959 1.48 20.59 -15.61
C GLY A 959 2.29 20.31 -16.88
N ASP A 960 3.37 19.53 -16.76
CA ASP A 960 4.33 19.29 -17.86
C ASP A 960 3.92 18.16 -18.84
N GLY A 961 2.68 17.67 -18.73
CA GLY A 961 1.95 17.11 -19.88
C GLY A 961 2.03 15.59 -20.12
N TYR A 962 2.77 14.81 -19.33
CA TYR A 962 2.61 13.34 -19.33
C TYR A 962 1.92 12.87 -18.06
N ARG A 963 0.63 12.58 -18.19
CA ARG A 963 -0.13 11.86 -17.17
C ARG A 963 -0.05 10.37 -17.49
N PRO A 964 0.43 9.52 -16.58
CA PRO A 964 0.22 8.09 -16.71
C PRO A 964 -1.28 7.88 -16.96
N ALA A 965 -1.63 7.14 -18.01
CA ALA A 965 -3.02 7.03 -18.45
C ALA A 965 -3.90 6.72 -17.23
N PRO A 966 -4.97 7.49 -16.95
CA PRO A 966 -5.79 7.26 -15.77
C PRO A 966 -6.20 5.81 -15.81
N PHE A 967 -5.93 5.08 -14.71
CA PHE A 967 -6.25 3.68 -14.60
C PHE A 967 -7.74 3.54 -14.87
N THR A 968 -8.07 3.21 -16.12
CA THR A 968 -9.46 3.14 -16.55
C THR A 968 -9.91 1.80 -16.00
N ILE A 969 -10.40 1.83 -14.76
CA ILE A 969 -11.36 0.84 -14.32
C ILE A 969 -12.45 0.94 -15.37
N ARG A 970 -12.48 0.00 -16.32
CA ARG A 970 -13.57 -0.06 -17.30
C ARG A 970 -14.85 -0.19 -16.48
N GLN A 971 -15.49 0.94 -16.17
CA GLN A 971 -16.88 0.97 -15.78
C GLN A 971 -17.61 0.37 -16.96
N VAL A 972 -18.09 -0.85 -16.77
CA VAL A 972 -19.02 -1.46 -17.70
C VAL A 972 -20.27 -0.59 -17.56
N SER A 973 -20.50 0.33 -18.49
CA SER A 973 -21.68 1.17 -18.54
C SER A 973 -22.91 0.28 -18.36
N ALA A 974 -23.64 0.49 -17.27
CA ALA A 974 -24.91 -0.17 -17.04
C ALA A 974 -25.82 0.13 -18.23
N ALA A 975 -26.25 -0.90 -18.96
CA ALA A 975 -27.29 -0.75 -19.96
C ALA A 975 -28.53 -0.19 -19.24
N ALA A 976 -29.02 0.96 -19.70
CA ALA A 976 -30.26 1.56 -19.23
C ALA A 976 -31.40 0.54 -19.36
N SER A 977 -31.83 0.00 -18.22
CA SER A 977 -33.00 -0.83 -18.10
C SER A 977 -34.24 0.05 -18.31
N VAL A 978 -34.85 -0.05 -19.49
CA VAL A 978 -36.19 0.47 -19.75
C VAL A 978 -37.14 -0.19 -18.76
N ILE A 979 -37.68 0.60 -17.83
CA ILE A 979 -38.72 0.17 -16.88
C ILE A 979 -40.04 0.07 -17.67
N PRO A 980 -40.68 -1.11 -17.79
CA PRO A 980 -42.05 -1.18 -18.27
C PRO A 980 -42.96 -0.69 -17.14
N SER A 981 -43.74 0.37 -17.40
CA SER A 981 -44.83 0.80 -16.54
C SER A 981 -45.84 -0.34 -16.39
N VAL A 982 -45.92 -0.91 -15.19
CA VAL A 982 -47.03 -1.80 -14.82
C VAL A 982 -48.24 -0.92 -14.54
N VAL A 983 -49.13 -0.83 -15.53
CA VAL A 983 -50.49 -0.33 -15.34
C VAL A 983 -51.24 -1.40 -14.55
N ALA A 984 -51.48 -1.13 -13.27
CA ALA A 984 -52.42 -1.91 -12.47
C ALA A 984 -53.84 -1.51 -12.85
N SER A 985 -54.52 -2.35 -13.64
CA SER A 985 -55.97 -2.30 -13.83
C SER A 985 -56.65 -3.01 -12.66
N SER A 986 -57.05 -2.24 -11.64
CA SER A 986 -58.08 -2.68 -10.69
C SER A 986 -59.40 -2.00 -11.07
N SER A 987 -60.27 -2.78 -11.70
CA SER A 987 -61.69 -2.47 -11.84
C SER A 987 -62.34 -2.50 -10.46
N LEU A 988 -62.88 -1.35 -10.01
CA LEU A 988 -63.93 -1.34 -9.01
C LEU A 988 -64.96 -0.27 -9.34
N ALA A 989 -66.21 -0.71 -9.29
CA ALA A 989 -67.40 -0.05 -9.79
C ALA A 989 -67.73 1.25 -9.04
N THR A 990 -68.19 2.22 -9.83
CA THR A 990 -68.93 3.39 -9.40
C THR A 990 -70.25 2.99 -8.74
N THR A 991 -70.40 3.29 -7.45
CA THR A 991 -71.70 3.59 -6.83
C THR A 991 -71.54 4.81 -5.95
N GLY A 992 -72.39 5.81 -6.18
CA GLY A 992 -72.25 7.14 -5.62
C GLY A 992 -72.67 7.27 -4.16
N ARG A 993 -72.14 8.27 -3.49
CA ARG A 993 -72.88 9.21 -2.64
C ARG A 993 -71.97 10.35 -2.20
N SER A 994 -72.39 11.55 -2.56
CA SER A 994 -71.92 12.83 -2.05
C SER A 994 -72.38 13.02 -0.60
N GLY A 995 -71.47 13.49 0.25
CA GLY A 995 -71.73 13.81 1.66
C GLY A 995 -70.56 14.56 2.29
N SER A 996 -70.62 15.89 2.16
CA SER A 996 -69.98 16.95 2.94
C SER A 996 -69.07 16.61 4.13
N ILE A 997 -67.93 17.30 4.24
CA ILE A 997 -67.50 18.08 5.42
C ILE A 997 -66.57 19.20 4.94
N ALA A 998 -66.81 20.40 5.46
CA ALA A 998 -66.14 21.66 5.15
C ALA A 998 -64.99 21.96 6.13
N SER A 999 -63.99 22.71 5.66
CA SER A 999 -63.29 23.82 6.34
C SER A 999 -62.28 24.38 5.32
N ALA A 1000 -62.49 25.57 4.77
CA ALA A 1000 -62.28 26.91 5.34
C ALA A 1000 -60.79 27.31 5.39
N ASP A 1001 -60.53 28.34 4.57
CA ASP A 1001 -59.54 29.43 4.70
C ASP A 1001 -58.08 29.26 4.23
N GLY A 1002 -57.66 30.23 3.40
CA GLY A 1002 -56.29 30.76 3.45
C GLY A 1002 -55.48 30.83 2.15
N LEU A 1003 -55.85 31.72 1.23
CA LEU A 1003 -54.98 32.31 0.19
C LEU A 1003 -53.73 33.03 0.81
N PRO A 1004 -52.64 33.39 0.08
CA PRO A 1004 -52.67 33.75 -1.33
C PRO A 1004 -51.53 33.26 -2.25
N THR A 1005 -51.92 33.22 -3.52
CA THR A 1005 -51.15 33.14 -4.76
C THR A 1005 -50.11 34.27 -4.87
N LEU A 1006 -48.88 33.93 -5.27
CA LEU A 1006 -47.95 34.88 -5.89
C LEU A 1006 -47.48 34.35 -7.26
N THR A 1007 -47.79 35.16 -8.26
CA THR A 1007 -47.44 35.09 -9.68
C THR A 1007 -45.93 35.02 -9.95
N THR A 1008 -45.50 34.10 -10.83
CA THR A 1008 -44.18 34.14 -11.48
C THR A 1008 -44.33 34.53 -12.95
N THR A 1009 -43.84 35.72 -13.31
CA THR A 1009 -43.51 36.09 -14.70
C THR A 1009 -42.06 36.55 -14.76
N GLY A 1010 -41.34 36.02 -15.74
CA GLY A 1010 -40.14 36.63 -16.31
C GLY A 1010 -38.82 36.36 -15.58
N ARG A 1011 -38.01 35.46 -16.13
CA ARG A 1011 -36.56 35.69 -16.16
C ARG A 1011 -35.91 35.11 -17.42
N THR A 1012 -35.33 36.07 -18.13
CA THR A 1012 -34.30 36.02 -19.17
C THR A 1012 -33.24 34.95 -18.94
N GLY A 1013 -32.87 34.30 -20.05
CA GLY A 1013 -31.87 33.26 -20.12
C GLY A 1013 -30.50 33.69 -19.62
N GLN A 1014 -29.83 32.75 -18.97
CA GLN A 1014 -28.40 32.74 -18.81
C GLN A 1014 -27.94 31.31 -19.09
N LEU A 1015 -27.13 31.17 -20.15
CA LEU A 1015 -26.39 29.95 -20.44
C LEU A 1015 -25.52 29.62 -19.21
N VAL A 1016 -25.75 28.45 -18.62
CA VAL A 1016 -24.77 27.79 -17.77
C VAL A 1016 -24.18 26.67 -18.61
N THR A 1017 -22.90 26.84 -18.95
CA THR A 1017 -22.03 25.81 -19.52
C THR A 1017 -21.99 24.62 -18.56
N GLN A 1018 -22.51 23.51 -19.07
CA GLN A 1018 -22.42 22.19 -18.47
C GLN A 1018 -20.99 21.67 -18.72
N GLU A 1019 -20.09 21.83 -17.77
CA GLU A 1019 -18.83 21.07 -17.78
C GLU A 1019 -19.11 19.64 -17.39
N ALA A 1020 -18.75 18.74 -18.30
CA ALA A 1020 -18.88 17.31 -18.20
C ALA A 1020 -17.61 16.70 -17.61
N ILE A 1021 -17.83 15.76 -16.67
CA ILE A 1021 -17.08 14.54 -16.33
C ILE A 1021 -15.58 14.69 -16.04
#